data_AF-A0A6A4I124-F1
#
_entry.id   AF-A0A6A4I124-F1
#
_cell.length_a   1.000
_cell.length_b   1.000
_cell.length_c   1.000
_cell.angle_alpha   90.00
_cell.angle_beta   90.00
_cell.angle_gamma   90.00
#
_symmetry.space_group_name_H-M   'P 1'
#
loop_
_entity.id
_entity.type
_entity.pdbx_description
1 polymer ?
#
loop_
_entity_poly.entity_id
_entity_poly.type
_entity_poly.pdbx_seq_one_letter_code
_entity_poly.pdbx_strand_id
1 'polypeptide(L)'
;MVPNLNQGSLAPDFDSTPLQVLSNFTNGVDKSWSIIFSHPGTSFATELAEAAQRLSDIEQRSIKVIGFSRNWLDENRHWGKLLDDNYTSSRQPGVGIDIQIVADDQGQLSSLYGMLPERDSKGAPTKPNTCFLVDPIKVIRLVLVYPSTLSTSIDKILRFVDDNAGPLQDIPTDIFGLDAKGQGRIYEGEAIVEGGSSSASTLIVGVVSLASNVKDAVGSGDSSSGIVTEATDYVQHAIQVMDTLADLGKVLPFVTPAFVIIKAIIAVEQRARDVDSKCTDLVQRCTFMLSHLPALKEINVTSSTRQVIDRMNDILKKAAALIQMYRRQSALTRRLSVHNKDRFASCASSLSECTNDLLISLQIHQSVQLDILTRPIPSDPEDEAAEKFVAAHGGLDAVKGNEALVKQFASEMKLSVDDKVMEQLNSSISVVLQQNQDRLEQSLNESVSTSIVEGIRGLAVQINESAKEQTFVCIQCEKEYRDSTNGEKSCSFHRAAYDSGNKTYDCCSTQHPCQAGSHRSEHHSDYPYGNFFAFSRGIINYYHNTMEVWAEVADTNLETVPFAKVEASVARLLRWKYRGGAPNLPSILVQVGWPSISEPYLFKIFNTKDLEVLSKVVDITHQTLIFQWVLSSEGAIAGIKITAKAATSDTPSIRFCPIDITSCTLSSEVREFSEGGLRAYKSNTPYVLPEVQRVSGQLLEETPREARKDFKTRTTPNLPVVLKTLSEPPLAANPKFANGETDYFTGTISVFNKHPAGSLAPISFSSVTAFYRLVGDEEYKPVKSVELLDGVALPYSVDPRQTWSLAFGVSVPRSEEDAKLQVRWWNRAFVARQRPLRIKLVLTDVEDEECSLVLDYVCPVYAPITADKDDFGFFYVEDPVSWERHKVHVKKGNSERSVQVGNVVLSVDWMKKLVYGALETGESEIALDKYGAGEEKNSGKLNAWSWKAWALVDLSCRRLYAFKILITQSLPGGQEYACLGYVACPDYGDFYKETRPIRYAVETVKFPDLAPYVSPELILDDKFDDFVPEVPKPAVSTTAVAAPAAGSGGAPSQLVVSDELNQRLMSIENSLSRLATSMEQQLVDNSLARLAASMEQQLADNSLSRLATSIEQLVEILKAK
;
A
#
# COMPACT_ATOMS: atom_id res chain seq x y z
N MET A 1 -5.53 -44.52 -3.97
CA MET A 1 -5.48 -44.51 -2.49
C MET A 1 -4.59 -43.34 -2.09
N VAL A 2 -5.16 -42.31 -1.48
CA VAL A 2 -4.41 -41.16 -0.96
C VAL A 2 -3.89 -41.56 0.43
N PRO A 3 -2.59 -41.41 0.74
CA PRO A 3 -2.07 -41.73 2.07
C PRO A 3 -2.63 -40.74 3.11
N ASN A 4 -3.23 -41.26 4.19
CA ASN A 4 -3.58 -40.45 5.37
C ASN A 4 -2.34 -40.33 6.26
N LEU A 5 -1.56 -39.26 6.09
CA LEU A 5 -0.40 -38.97 6.94
C LEU A 5 -0.87 -38.37 8.26
N ASN A 6 -0.52 -39.04 9.36
CA ASN A 6 -0.84 -38.62 10.72
C ASN A 6 0.43 -38.15 11.46
N GLN A 7 0.25 -37.46 12.58
CA GLN A 7 1.34 -37.15 13.51
C GLN A 7 2.09 -38.44 13.91
N GLY A 8 3.43 -38.39 13.88
CA GLY A 8 4.31 -39.55 14.09
C GLY A 8 4.68 -40.33 12.82
N SER A 9 4.04 -40.04 11.67
CA SER A 9 4.41 -40.66 10.39
C SER A 9 5.73 -40.09 9.86
N LEU A 10 6.48 -40.89 9.11
CA LEU A 10 7.60 -40.39 8.31
C LEU A 10 7.07 -39.57 7.13
N ALA A 11 7.64 -38.39 6.93
CA ALA A 11 7.34 -37.53 5.79
C ALA A 11 7.78 -38.24 4.48
N PRO A 12 6.90 -38.36 3.47
CA PRO A 12 7.23 -39.01 2.21
C PRO A 12 8.41 -38.32 1.49
N ASP A 13 9.36 -39.12 1.04
CA ASP A 13 10.46 -38.66 0.18
C ASP A 13 9.96 -38.50 -1.27
N PHE A 14 10.40 -37.44 -1.96
CA PHE A 14 9.93 -37.09 -3.30
C PHE A 14 11.03 -37.00 -4.36
N ASP A 15 12.25 -37.42 -4.03
CA ASP A 15 13.36 -37.57 -4.99
C ASP A 15 13.08 -38.60 -6.11
N SER A 16 12.05 -39.46 -5.97
CA SER A 16 11.71 -40.50 -6.95
C SER A 16 10.80 -40.03 -8.11
N THR A 17 10.52 -38.74 -8.24
CA THR A 17 9.59 -38.18 -9.25
C THR A 17 10.36 -37.60 -10.46
N PRO A 18 10.01 -37.91 -11.73
CA PRO A 18 10.85 -37.58 -12.90
C PRO A 18 10.75 -36.12 -13.38
N LEU A 19 10.59 -35.15 -12.47
CA LEU A 19 10.56 -33.72 -12.78
C LEU A 19 11.97 -33.14 -12.61
N GLN A 20 12.60 -32.78 -13.73
CA GLN A 20 14.04 -32.47 -13.91
C GLN A 20 14.59 -31.22 -13.16
N VAL A 21 13.97 -30.74 -12.09
CA VAL A 21 14.43 -29.52 -11.36
C VAL A 21 14.64 -29.75 -9.85
N LEU A 22 14.44 -30.96 -9.32
CA LEU A 22 14.37 -31.21 -7.88
C LEU A 22 15.58 -31.93 -7.25
N SER A 23 16.79 -31.79 -7.77
CA SER A 23 17.95 -32.58 -7.31
C SER A 23 18.64 -32.10 -6.01
N ASN A 24 18.03 -31.24 -5.20
CA ASN A 24 18.66 -30.68 -3.98
C ASN A 24 17.83 -30.85 -2.67
N PHE A 25 16.73 -31.60 -2.68
CA PHE A 25 15.85 -31.69 -1.49
C PHE A 25 16.42 -32.56 -0.36
N THR A 26 16.88 -33.78 -0.66
CA THR A 26 17.32 -34.75 0.36
C THR A 26 18.61 -34.39 1.08
N ASN A 27 19.52 -33.63 0.46
CA ASN A 27 20.74 -33.16 1.12
C ASN A 27 20.49 -32.01 2.13
N GLY A 28 19.31 -31.40 2.10
CA GLY A 28 19.00 -30.18 2.86
C GLY A 28 18.19 -30.38 4.14
N VAL A 29 17.27 -31.35 4.19
CA VAL A 29 16.32 -31.50 5.31
C VAL A 29 16.94 -32.19 6.54
N ASP A 30 18.04 -32.92 6.36
CA ASP A 30 18.61 -33.86 7.33
C ASP A 30 19.17 -33.24 8.64
N LYS A 31 19.03 -31.92 8.86
CA LYS A 31 19.50 -31.22 10.08
C LYS A 31 18.62 -30.04 10.53
N SER A 32 17.44 -29.84 9.97
CA SER A 32 16.59 -28.66 10.23
C SER A 32 15.11 -29.01 10.30
N TRP A 33 14.35 -28.31 11.15
CA TRP A 33 12.89 -28.35 11.13
C TRP A 33 12.38 -27.86 9.78
N SER A 34 11.27 -28.41 9.28
CA SER A 34 10.72 -28.07 7.97
C SER A 34 9.20 -27.91 8.01
N ILE A 35 8.68 -26.82 7.47
CA ILE A 35 7.26 -26.56 7.26
C ILE A 35 6.94 -26.92 5.80
N ILE A 36 5.97 -27.81 5.60
CA ILE A 36 5.52 -28.25 4.27
C ILE A 36 4.03 -27.95 4.12
N PHE A 37 3.64 -27.24 3.06
CA PHE A 37 2.24 -26.92 2.78
C PHE A 37 1.94 -26.91 1.28
N SER A 38 0.66 -26.96 0.90
CA SER A 38 0.19 -26.84 -0.50
C SER A 38 -0.81 -25.71 -0.68
N HIS A 39 -0.84 -25.06 -1.85
CA HIS A 39 -1.80 -23.99 -2.16
C HIS A 39 -2.51 -24.19 -3.52
N PRO A 40 -3.83 -23.91 -3.63
CA PRO A 40 -4.63 -24.22 -4.82
C PRO A 40 -4.56 -23.23 -6.01
N GLY A 41 -3.81 -22.12 -5.93
CA GLY A 41 -3.37 -21.31 -7.08
C GLY A 41 -4.01 -19.92 -7.31
N THR A 42 -4.89 -19.41 -6.44
CA THR A 42 -5.54 -18.07 -6.64
C THR A 42 -5.52 -17.11 -5.45
N SER A 43 -5.14 -17.55 -4.25
CA SER A 43 -5.22 -16.74 -3.00
C SER A 43 -3.88 -16.58 -2.26
N PHE A 44 -2.75 -16.89 -2.90
CA PHE A 44 -1.46 -17.13 -2.21
C PHE A 44 -0.75 -15.85 -1.74
N ALA A 45 -1.11 -14.68 -2.28
CA ALA A 45 -0.37 -13.44 -2.05
C ALA A 45 -0.43 -12.98 -0.58
N THR A 46 -1.56 -13.17 0.10
CA THR A 46 -1.73 -12.76 1.51
C THR A 46 -0.95 -13.69 2.45
N GLU A 47 -0.98 -15.00 2.19
CA GLU A 47 -0.33 -16.01 3.01
C GLU A 47 1.20 -15.98 2.84
N LEU A 48 1.69 -15.75 1.62
CA LEU A 48 3.11 -15.47 1.36
C LEU A 48 3.56 -14.15 2.00
N ALA A 49 2.75 -13.10 1.96
CA ALA A 49 3.09 -11.83 2.60
C ALA A 49 3.21 -11.99 4.13
N GLU A 50 2.31 -12.75 4.76
CA GLU A 50 2.42 -13.11 6.18
C GLU A 50 3.68 -13.95 6.48
N ALA A 51 4.01 -14.92 5.61
CA ALA A 51 5.23 -15.72 5.76
C ALA A 51 6.51 -14.88 5.57
N ALA A 52 6.52 -13.95 4.60
CA ALA A 52 7.63 -13.02 4.36
C ALA A 52 7.88 -12.10 5.56
N GLN A 53 6.82 -11.60 6.21
CA GLN A 53 6.93 -10.74 7.39
C GLN A 53 7.52 -11.47 8.61
N ARG A 54 7.41 -12.80 8.66
CA ARG A 54 7.89 -13.65 9.77
C ARG A 54 9.15 -14.44 9.41
N LEU A 55 9.78 -14.13 8.28
CA LEU A 55 10.95 -14.87 7.78
C LEU A 55 12.13 -14.82 8.75
N SER A 56 12.37 -13.67 9.39
CA SER A 56 13.41 -13.51 10.43
C SER A 56 13.20 -14.44 11.63
N ASP A 57 11.95 -14.58 12.11
CA ASP A 57 11.60 -15.45 13.23
C ASP A 57 11.78 -16.94 12.88
N ILE A 58 11.48 -17.30 11.63
CA ILE A 58 11.60 -18.65 11.07
C ILE A 58 13.09 -19.01 10.89
N GLU A 59 13.88 -18.09 10.34
CA GLU A 59 15.33 -18.24 10.13
C GLU A 59 16.08 -18.40 11.45
N GLN A 60 15.74 -17.60 12.47
CA GLN A 60 16.39 -17.67 13.79
C GLN A 60 16.28 -19.06 14.43
N ARG A 61 15.23 -19.83 14.08
CA ARG A 61 14.96 -21.19 14.59
C ARG A 61 15.45 -22.29 13.65
N SER A 62 16.18 -21.94 12.59
CA SER A 62 16.66 -22.87 11.57
C SER A 62 15.53 -23.72 10.97
N ILE A 63 14.36 -23.12 10.77
CA ILE A 63 13.20 -23.77 10.15
C ILE A 63 13.21 -23.49 8.65
N LYS A 64 13.06 -24.53 7.82
CA LYS A 64 12.91 -24.42 6.37
C LYS A 64 11.44 -24.40 5.98
N VAL A 65 11.10 -23.68 4.91
CA VAL A 65 9.71 -23.56 4.45
C VAL A 65 9.60 -24.02 3.00
N ILE A 66 8.70 -24.96 2.74
CA ILE A 66 8.49 -25.59 1.43
C ILE A 66 7.01 -25.52 1.07
N GLY A 67 6.70 -24.94 -0.07
CA GLY A 67 5.34 -24.85 -0.61
C GLY A 67 5.19 -25.64 -1.90
N PHE A 68 4.10 -26.38 -2.07
CA PHE A 68 3.72 -27.00 -3.34
C PHE A 68 2.68 -26.14 -4.07
N SER A 69 2.96 -25.76 -5.31
CA SER A 69 2.07 -24.92 -6.12
C SER A 69 1.82 -25.50 -7.50
N ARG A 70 0.56 -25.41 -7.94
CA ARG A 70 0.13 -25.76 -9.30
C ARG A 70 0.24 -24.60 -10.31
N ASN A 71 0.58 -23.39 -9.85
CA ASN A 71 0.81 -22.21 -10.70
C ASN A 71 2.14 -21.52 -10.35
N TRP A 72 3.21 -22.33 -10.36
CA TRP A 72 4.53 -21.96 -9.85
C TRP A 72 5.13 -20.69 -10.50
N LEU A 73 4.95 -20.50 -11.81
CA LEU A 73 5.57 -19.40 -12.56
C LEU A 73 5.10 -18.00 -12.11
N ASP A 74 3.80 -17.84 -11.88
CA ASP A 74 3.23 -16.57 -11.45
C ASP A 74 3.48 -16.30 -9.97
N GLU A 75 3.39 -17.35 -9.13
CA GLU A 75 3.59 -17.25 -7.69
C GLU A 75 5.07 -17.02 -7.32
N ASN A 76 6.02 -17.65 -8.01
CA ASN A 76 7.45 -17.40 -7.80
C ASN A 76 7.85 -15.96 -8.17
N ARG A 77 7.20 -15.37 -9.19
CA ARG A 77 7.40 -13.96 -9.56
C ARG A 77 6.83 -13.00 -8.50
N HIS A 78 5.65 -13.31 -7.95
CA HIS A 78 5.07 -12.53 -6.85
C HIS A 78 5.91 -12.67 -5.58
N TRP A 79 6.43 -13.86 -5.30
CA TRP A 79 7.32 -14.12 -4.17
C TRP A 79 8.63 -13.32 -4.26
N GLY A 80 9.27 -13.29 -5.43
CA GLY A 80 10.46 -12.45 -5.65
C GLY A 80 10.19 -10.97 -5.38
N LYS A 81 9.01 -10.46 -5.79
CA LYS A 81 8.61 -9.08 -5.52
C LYS A 81 8.32 -8.82 -4.03
N LEU A 82 7.67 -9.76 -3.33
CA LEU A 82 7.40 -9.65 -1.90
C LEU A 82 8.69 -9.72 -1.06
N LEU A 83 9.68 -10.51 -1.48
CA LEU A 83 11.01 -10.51 -0.88
C LEU A 83 11.75 -9.19 -1.11
N ASP A 84 11.63 -8.60 -2.30
CA ASP A 84 12.20 -7.27 -2.56
C ASP A 84 11.53 -6.18 -1.72
N ASP A 85 10.19 -6.20 -1.64
CA ASP A 85 9.42 -5.19 -0.91
C ASP A 85 9.59 -5.31 0.62
N ASN A 86 9.94 -6.49 1.17
CA ASN A 86 10.00 -6.73 2.61
C ASN A 86 11.38 -7.14 3.16
N TYR A 87 12.37 -7.50 2.31
CA TYR A 87 13.62 -8.15 2.78
C TYR A 87 14.93 -7.67 2.10
N THR A 88 14.95 -6.84 1.05
CA THR A 88 16.21 -6.28 0.49
C THR A 88 16.59 -4.94 1.12
N SER A 89 17.26 -4.99 2.28
CA SER A 89 18.16 -3.91 2.73
C SER A 89 19.37 -4.38 3.54
N SER A 90 19.50 -5.67 3.88
CA SER A 90 20.63 -6.14 4.69
C SER A 90 20.96 -7.63 4.52
N ARG A 91 21.72 -8.01 3.48
CA ARG A 91 22.92 -8.89 3.52
C ARG A 91 23.34 -9.45 2.15
N GLN A 92 24.61 -9.89 2.11
CA GLN A 92 25.39 -10.35 0.95
C GLN A 92 24.88 -11.66 0.30
N PRO A 93 25.24 -11.93 -0.97
CA PRO A 93 24.97 -13.21 -1.62
C PRO A 93 25.71 -14.34 -0.91
N GLY A 94 24.99 -15.34 -0.35
CA GLY A 94 25.59 -16.57 0.18
C GLY A 94 25.16 -17.03 1.58
N VAL A 95 24.12 -16.49 2.21
CA VAL A 95 23.54 -17.02 3.46
C VAL A 95 22.08 -17.37 3.20
N GLY A 96 21.76 -18.66 3.08
CA GLY A 96 20.45 -19.14 2.61
C GLY A 96 19.42 -19.42 3.71
N ILE A 97 18.14 -19.20 3.39
CA ILE A 97 17.14 -20.22 3.03
C ILE A 97 15.96 -19.48 2.36
N ASP A 98 15.81 -19.67 1.05
CA ASP A 98 14.62 -19.24 0.31
C ASP A 98 13.42 -20.09 0.76
N ILE A 99 12.23 -19.48 0.94
CA ILE A 99 11.00 -20.26 0.86
C ILE A 99 10.99 -20.94 -0.51
N GLN A 100 11.07 -22.27 -0.52
CA GLN A 100 11.11 -23.02 -1.77
C GLN A 100 9.68 -23.34 -2.18
N ILE A 101 9.18 -22.59 -3.16
CA ILE A 101 7.95 -22.95 -3.87
C ILE A 101 8.33 -23.94 -4.97
N VAL A 102 7.85 -25.17 -4.85
CA VAL A 102 8.10 -26.27 -5.77
C VAL A 102 6.91 -26.40 -6.73
N ALA A 103 7.22 -26.54 -8.02
CA ALA A 103 6.22 -26.77 -9.06
C ALA A 103 5.60 -28.16 -8.90
N ASP A 104 4.29 -28.17 -8.70
CA ASP A 104 3.45 -29.36 -8.58
C ASP A 104 2.28 -29.28 -9.58
N ASP A 105 2.57 -28.90 -10.83
CA ASP A 105 1.57 -28.63 -11.87
C ASP A 105 0.58 -29.79 -12.09
N GLN A 106 1.02 -31.02 -11.83
CA GLN A 106 0.23 -32.25 -11.96
C GLN A 106 -0.40 -32.73 -10.64
N GLY A 107 -0.20 -32.00 -9.53
CA GLY A 107 -0.71 -32.33 -8.20
C GLY A 107 -0.12 -33.60 -7.58
N GLN A 108 1.01 -34.10 -8.09
CA GLN A 108 1.61 -35.37 -7.67
C GLN A 108 2.21 -35.28 -6.27
N LEU A 109 2.88 -34.17 -5.93
CA LEU A 109 3.47 -33.94 -4.60
C LEU A 109 2.38 -33.64 -3.56
N SER A 110 1.40 -32.83 -3.94
CA SER A 110 0.21 -32.57 -3.11
C SER A 110 -0.59 -33.85 -2.87
N SER A 111 -0.66 -34.76 -3.86
CA SER A 111 -1.29 -36.08 -3.69
C SER A 111 -0.49 -36.98 -2.74
N LEU A 112 0.85 -36.98 -2.86
CA LEU A 112 1.76 -37.78 -2.03
C LEU A 112 1.64 -37.43 -0.55
N TYR A 113 1.42 -36.14 -0.24
CA TYR A 113 1.21 -35.66 1.11
C TYR A 113 -0.27 -35.60 1.53
N GLY A 114 -1.21 -36.03 0.68
CA GLY A 114 -2.63 -36.00 0.97
C GLY A 114 -3.25 -34.59 1.07
N MET A 115 -2.62 -33.59 0.46
CA MET A 115 -3.01 -32.18 0.51
C MET A 115 -3.87 -31.71 -0.68
N LEU A 116 -4.25 -32.60 -1.59
CA LEU A 116 -5.14 -32.24 -2.71
C LEU A 116 -6.56 -31.90 -2.20
N PRO A 117 -7.08 -30.70 -2.49
CA PRO A 117 -8.47 -30.38 -2.16
C PRO A 117 -9.41 -31.15 -3.09
N GLU A 118 -10.29 -31.99 -2.52
CA GLU A 118 -11.49 -32.45 -3.21
C GLU A 118 -12.35 -31.23 -3.54
N ARG A 119 -12.98 -31.19 -4.72
CA ARG A 119 -13.88 -30.10 -5.11
C ARG A 119 -15.29 -30.65 -5.29
N ASP A 120 -16.29 -29.91 -4.85
CA ASP A 120 -17.69 -30.25 -5.10
C ASP A 120 -18.11 -29.98 -6.55
N SER A 121 -19.34 -30.36 -6.92
CA SER A 121 -19.92 -30.16 -8.25
C SER A 121 -20.10 -28.68 -8.64
N LYS A 122 -19.89 -27.74 -7.72
CA LYS A 122 -19.91 -26.29 -7.94
C LYS A 122 -18.50 -25.67 -8.00
N GLY A 123 -17.45 -26.49 -7.88
CA GLY A 123 -16.06 -26.06 -7.97
C GLY A 123 -15.45 -25.56 -6.66
N ALA A 124 -16.18 -25.62 -5.53
CA ALA A 124 -15.69 -25.21 -4.22
C ALA A 124 -14.88 -26.34 -3.55
N PRO A 125 -13.74 -26.05 -2.91
CA PRO A 125 -12.95 -27.07 -2.21
C PRO A 125 -13.71 -27.61 -0.99
N THR A 126 -13.89 -28.93 -0.92
CA THR A 126 -14.57 -29.67 0.17
C THR A 126 -13.62 -30.09 1.29
N LYS A 127 -12.30 -30.02 1.09
CA LYS A 127 -11.28 -30.25 2.13
C LYS A 127 -10.51 -28.96 2.44
N PRO A 128 -10.28 -28.64 3.74
CA PRO A 128 -9.45 -27.51 4.16
C PRO A 128 -7.97 -27.72 3.82
N ASN A 129 -7.20 -26.63 3.67
CA ASN A 129 -5.77 -26.68 3.39
C ASN A 129 -5.00 -27.21 4.61
N THR A 130 -3.97 -28.04 4.37
CA THR A 130 -3.19 -28.71 5.41
C THR A 130 -1.72 -28.29 5.33
N CYS A 131 -1.08 -28.14 6.49
CA CYS A 131 0.33 -27.83 6.67
C CYS A 131 0.95 -28.85 7.63
N PHE A 132 2.19 -29.26 7.37
CA PHE A 132 2.93 -30.22 8.18
C PHE A 132 4.19 -29.56 8.76
N LEU A 133 4.45 -29.82 10.04
CA LEU A 133 5.75 -29.55 10.65
C LEU A 133 6.52 -30.87 10.75
N VAL A 134 7.66 -30.93 10.08
CA VAL A 134 8.55 -32.09 10.02
C VAL A 134 9.83 -31.78 10.80
N ASP A 135 10.25 -32.71 11.64
CA ASP A 135 11.48 -32.56 12.42
C ASP A 135 12.73 -32.95 11.62
N PRO A 136 13.95 -32.71 12.16
CA PRO A 136 15.20 -33.08 11.49
C PRO A 136 15.39 -34.58 11.21
N ILE A 137 14.59 -35.47 11.84
CA ILE A 137 14.61 -36.93 11.59
C ILE A 137 13.45 -37.38 10.68
N LYS A 138 12.83 -36.43 9.97
CA LYS A 138 11.77 -36.63 8.97
C LYS A 138 10.44 -37.14 9.55
N VAL A 139 10.20 -36.97 10.85
CA VAL A 139 8.93 -37.32 11.49
C VAL A 139 8.00 -36.11 11.51
N ILE A 140 6.75 -36.33 11.12
CA ILE A 140 5.69 -35.32 11.20
C ILE A 140 5.33 -35.10 12.67
N ARG A 141 5.61 -33.92 13.20
CA ARG A 141 5.33 -33.54 14.59
C ARG A 141 4.03 -32.79 14.77
N LEU A 142 3.57 -32.05 13.75
CA LEU A 142 2.27 -31.40 13.74
C LEU A 142 1.63 -31.51 12.36
N VAL A 143 0.30 -31.70 12.36
CA VAL A 143 -0.57 -31.56 11.19
C VAL A 143 -1.56 -30.45 11.50
N LEU A 144 -1.51 -29.36 10.74
CA LEU A 144 -2.33 -28.17 10.94
C LEU A 144 -3.29 -28.03 9.77
N VAL A 145 -4.58 -28.03 10.08
CA VAL A 145 -5.65 -27.81 9.12
C VAL A 145 -6.19 -26.41 9.34
N TYR A 146 -6.10 -25.54 8.33
CA TYR A 146 -6.47 -24.13 8.47
C TYR A 146 -7.54 -23.72 7.45
N PRO A 147 -8.55 -22.90 7.85
CA PRO A 147 -9.61 -22.52 6.94
C PRO A 147 -9.34 -21.23 6.14
N SER A 148 -8.39 -20.35 6.49
CA SER A 148 -8.14 -19.13 5.68
C SER A 148 -6.91 -18.26 6.00
N THR A 149 -6.19 -18.46 7.12
CA THR A 149 -5.04 -17.59 7.49
C THR A 149 -3.85 -18.39 8.03
N LEU A 150 -2.66 -18.10 7.50
CA LEU A 150 -1.42 -18.83 7.80
C LEU A 150 -0.72 -18.27 9.07
N SER A 151 -0.89 -16.98 9.37
CA SER A 151 -0.25 -16.27 10.51
C SER A 151 -0.46 -16.92 11.88
N THR A 152 -1.71 -17.24 12.25
CA THR A 152 -2.01 -17.89 13.54
C THR A 152 -1.44 -19.31 13.62
N SER A 153 -1.25 -19.96 12.47
CA SER A 153 -0.65 -21.30 12.39
C SER A 153 0.88 -21.23 12.54
N ILE A 154 1.54 -20.19 11.99
CA ILE A 154 2.99 -19.97 12.12
C ILE A 154 3.37 -19.72 13.59
N ASP A 155 2.62 -18.89 14.34
CA ASP A 155 2.90 -18.66 15.77
C ASP A 155 2.86 -19.95 16.60
N LYS A 156 1.91 -20.85 16.30
CA LYS A 156 1.82 -22.16 16.94
C LYS A 156 3.02 -23.05 16.58
N ILE A 157 3.48 -23.00 15.33
CA ILE A 157 4.67 -23.74 14.87
C ILE A 157 5.92 -23.21 15.57
N LEU A 158 6.15 -21.89 15.57
CA LEU A 158 7.33 -21.27 16.18
C LEU A 158 7.41 -21.58 17.68
N ARG A 159 6.29 -21.44 18.39
CA ARG A 159 6.19 -21.80 19.81
C ARG A 159 6.44 -23.29 20.04
N PHE A 160 5.89 -24.16 19.20
CA PHE A 160 6.13 -25.59 19.32
C PHE A 160 7.62 -25.94 19.11
N VAL A 161 8.29 -25.30 18.15
CA VAL A 161 9.73 -25.49 17.95
C VAL A 161 10.52 -24.97 19.16
N ASP A 162 10.19 -23.79 19.69
CA ASP A 162 10.84 -23.22 20.88
C ASP A 162 10.68 -24.12 22.12
N ASP A 163 9.48 -24.65 22.34
CA ASP A 163 9.16 -25.54 23.46
C ASP A 163 9.87 -26.91 23.33
N ASN A 164 10.34 -27.27 22.14
CA ASN A 164 10.96 -28.58 21.83
C ASN A 164 12.41 -28.46 21.31
N ALA A 165 13.07 -27.31 21.47
CA ALA A 165 14.42 -27.04 20.97
C ALA A 165 15.59 -27.62 21.83
N GLY A 166 15.29 -28.46 22.83
CA GLY A 166 16.29 -29.16 23.64
C GLY A 166 16.96 -30.34 22.92
N PRO A 167 18.07 -30.91 23.46
CA PRO A 167 18.63 -32.15 22.92
C PRO A 167 17.55 -33.24 22.91
N LEU A 168 17.28 -33.77 21.71
CA LEU A 168 16.18 -34.71 21.38
C LEU A 168 16.28 -36.10 22.04
N GLN A 169 16.91 -36.22 23.21
CA GLN A 169 17.07 -37.47 23.96
C GLN A 169 16.25 -37.55 25.25
N ASP A 170 15.64 -36.44 25.72
CA ASP A 170 14.96 -36.39 27.02
C ASP A 170 13.43 -36.18 26.96
N ILE A 171 12.78 -36.43 25.82
CA ILE A 171 11.31 -36.42 25.76
C ILE A 171 10.79 -37.83 26.16
N PRO A 172 10.12 -38.00 27.32
CA PRO A 172 9.63 -39.30 27.76
C PRO A 172 8.45 -39.74 26.90
N THR A 173 8.64 -40.76 26.05
CA THR A 173 7.60 -41.32 25.15
C THR A 173 6.44 -41.99 25.91
N ASP A 174 6.66 -42.28 27.18
CA ASP A 174 5.72 -42.85 28.16
C ASP A 174 4.54 -41.92 28.50
N ILE A 175 4.67 -40.61 28.31
CA ILE A 175 3.56 -39.64 28.51
C ILE A 175 2.41 -39.89 27.51
N PHE A 176 2.70 -40.52 26.36
CA PHE A 176 1.72 -40.79 25.30
C PHE A 176 1.35 -42.28 25.16
N GLY A 177 1.78 -43.14 26.10
CA GLY A 177 1.45 -44.56 26.08
C GLY A 177 2.16 -45.36 24.97
N LEU A 178 3.29 -44.86 24.45
CA LEU A 178 4.12 -45.51 23.43
C LEU A 178 5.42 -46.04 24.06
N ASP A 179 5.87 -47.22 23.65
CA ASP A 179 7.13 -47.79 24.13
C ASP A 179 8.37 -47.11 23.49
N ALA A 180 9.57 -47.53 23.91
CA ALA A 180 10.86 -46.98 23.45
C ALA A 180 11.14 -47.17 21.94
N LYS A 181 10.21 -47.78 21.18
CA LYS A 181 10.23 -47.88 19.71
C LYS A 181 9.05 -47.16 19.06
N GLY A 182 8.23 -46.41 19.81
CA GLY A 182 7.09 -45.64 19.31
C GLY A 182 5.81 -46.46 19.08
N GLN A 183 5.67 -47.64 19.71
CA GLN A 183 4.49 -48.50 19.55
C GLN A 183 3.57 -48.45 20.77
N GLY A 184 2.27 -48.25 20.53
CA GLY A 184 1.25 -48.11 21.58
C GLY A 184 0.65 -49.45 22.02
N ARG A 185 0.41 -49.60 23.32
CA ARG A 185 -0.12 -50.81 24.00
C ARG A 185 -1.57 -51.22 23.66
N ILE A 186 -2.10 -50.87 22.48
CA ILE A 186 -3.50 -51.19 22.11
C ILE A 186 -3.58 -52.31 21.06
N TYR A 187 -2.48 -52.74 20.45
CA TYR A 187 -2.52 -53.80 19.43
C TYR A 187 -1.32 -54.75 19.52
N GLU A 188 -1.42 -55.78 20.37
CA GLU A 188 -0.72 -57.06 20.19
C GLU A 188 -1.75 -58.19 20.01
N GLY A 189 -1.68 -58.89 18.87
CA GLY A 189 -2.27 -60.21 18.57
C GLY A 189 -3.77 -60.22 18.20
N GLU A 190 -4.13 -60.21 16.91
CA GLU A 190 -4.45 -61.38 16.04
C GLU A 190 -5.70 -62.18 16.49
N ALA A 191 -6.75 -62.37 15.68
CA ALA A 191 -6.74 -63.09 14.40
C ALA A 191 -7.90 -62.63 13.44
N ILE A 192 -7.64 -62.30 12.17
CA ILE A 192 -7.71 -63.15 10.94
C ILE A 192 -9.08 -63.11 10.20
N VAL A 193 -9.06 -62.48 9.01
CA VAL A 193 -9.70 -62.86 7.71
C VAL A 193 -11.22 -62.70 7.56
N GLU A 194 -11.82 -62.21 6.46
CA GLU A 194 -11.43 -61.54 5.20
C GLU A 194 -12.74 -61.08 4.53
N GLY A 195 -12.65 -60.04 3.70
CA GLY A 195 -13.50 -59.84 2.52
C GLY A 195 -14.83 -59.09 2.77
N GLY A 196 -15.14 -57.99 2.09
CA GLY A 196 -14.50 -57.32 0.98
C GLY A 196 -15.53 -56.44 0.29
N SER A 197 -15.11 -55.20 -0.05
CA SER A 197 -15.61 -54.32 -1.12
C SER A 197 -17.09 -53.84 -1.02
N SER A 198 -17.51 -52.66 -1.50
CA SER A 198 -16.94 -51.66 -2.39
C SER A 198 -17.77 -50.35 -2.32
N SER A 199 -17.10 -49.24 -2.64
CA SER A 199 -17.60 -48.02 -3.32
C SER A 199 -18.78 -47.25 -2.70
N ALA A 200 -18.56 -46.07 -2.12
CA ALA A 200 -18.26 -44.77 -2.77
C ALA A 200 -19.49 -44.11 -3.44
N SER A 201 -19.89 -42.98 -2.84
CA SER A 201 -20.40 -41.75 -3.48
C SER A 201 -21.70 -41.87 -4.28
N THR A 202 -22.72 -41.01 -4.14
CA THR A 202 -22.65 -39.58 -4.49
C THR A 202 -24.00 -38.88 -4.18
N LEU A 203 -23.95 -37.55 -4.01
CA LEU A 203 -24.99 -36.51 -4.25
C LEU A 203 -26.14 -36.42 -3.22
N ILE A 204 -26.18 -35.37 -2.38
CA ILE A 204 -26.78 -34.05 -2.65
C ILE A 204 -28.11 -34.15 -3.40
N VAL A 205 -29.23 -33.85 -2.72
CA VAL A 205 -30.36 -33.03 -3.18
C VAL A 205 -31.47 -33.02 -2.11
N GLY A 206 -32.01 -31.84 -1.81
CA GLY A 206 -33.44 -31.70 -1.53
C GLY A 206 -33.88 -31.56 -0.08
N VAL A 207 -33.93 -30.32 0.40
CA VAL A 207 -35.17 -29.87 1.07
C VAL A 207 -36.23 -29.84 -0.04
N VAL A 208 -36.98 -30.93 -0.18
CA VAL A 208 -38.29 -31.17 -0.84
C VAL A 208 -38.31 -32.67 -1.22
N SER A 209 -38.57 -33.54 -0.24
CA SER A 209 -39.20 -34.86 -0.46
C SER A 209 -39.50 -35.52 0.90
N LEU A 210 -40.44 -34.96 1.65
CA LEU A 210 -41.09 -35.68 2.76
C LEU A 210 -42.39 -36.33 2.24
N ALA A 211 -42.36 -36.93 1.04
CA ALA A 211 -43.58 -37.24 0.28
C ALA A 211 -43.59 -38.55 -0.54
N SER A 212 -42.55 -39.37 -0.54
CA SER A 212 -42.52 -40.61 -1.36
C SER A 212 -41.35 -41.48 -0.86
N ASN A 213 -41.44 -42.78 -0.56
CA ASN A 213 -42.28 -43.86 -1.06
C ASN A 213 -42.44 -44.95 0.02
N VAL A 214 -43.66 -45.42 0.21
CA VAL A 214 -43.95 -46.81 0.56
C VAL A 214 -44.56 -47.43 -0.70
N LYS A 215 -43.84 -48.37 -1.32
CA LYS A 215 -44.30 -49.52 -2.12
C LYS A 215 -43.25 -49.90 -3.15
N ASP A 216 -42.62 -51.06 -2.95
CA ASP A 216 -42.61 -52.16 -3.91
C ASP A 216 -41.68 -53.28 -3.38
N ALA A 217 -42.28 -54.38 -2.92
CA ALA A 217 -41.74 -55.74 -3.07
C ALA A 217 -42.75 -56.77 -2.52
N VAL A 218 -43.54 -57.34 -3.45
CA VAL A 218 -44.29 -58.58 -3.28
C VAL A 218 -43.45 -59.73 -3.86
N GLY A 219 -43.24 -60.77 -3.05
CA GLY A 219 -42.83 -62.14 -3.44
C GLY A 219 -41.32 -62.37 -3.63
N SER A 220 -40.70 -63.48 -3.23
CA SER A 220 -41.14 -64.72 -2.58
C SER A 220 -39.89 -65.60 -2.33
N GLY A 221 -39.80 -66.24 -1.15
CA GLY A 221 -38.85 -67.32 -0.77
C GLY A 221 -37.45 -66.81 -0.40
N ASP A 222 -36.85 -67.11 0.75
CA ASP A 222 -36.95 -68.30 1.57
C ASP A 222 -36.51 -68.01 3.03
N SER A 223 -36.75 -68.99 3.87
CA SER A 223 -36.93 -68.96 5.32
C SER A 223 -35.68 -68.74 6.22
N SER A 224 -35.94 -68.10 7.37
CA SER A 224 -35.19 -68.14 8.66
C SER A 224 -33.92 -67.27 8.85
N SER A 225 -34.11 -65.99 9.23
CA SER A 225 -33.14 -65.21 10.09
C SER A 225 -33.58 -63.77 10.45
N GLY A 226 -34.80 -63.32 10.10
CA GLY A 226 -35.15 -61.89 10.09
C GLY A 226 -35.64 -61.20 11.38
N ILE A 227 -35.44 -61.72 12.60
CA ILE A 227 -36.01 -61.09 13.81
C ILE A 227 -35.03 -60.17 14.56
N VAL A 228 -33.71 -60.26 14.30
CA VAL A 228 -32.70 -59.52 15.09
C VAL A 228 -32.36 -58.14 14.52
N THR A 229 -32.69 -57.84 13.25
CA THR A 229 -32.29 -56.60 12.57
C THR A 229 -33.28 -55.43 12.69
N GLU A 230 -34.58 -55.64 12.96
CA GLU A 230 -35.55 -54.52 13.13
C GLU A 230 -35.51 -53.85 14.52
N ALA A 231 -35.03 -54.56 15.55
CA ALA A 231 -35.08 -54.08 16.93
C ALA A 231 -34.02 -53.00 17.24
N THR A 232 -32.91 -52.97 16.52
CA THR A 232 -31.81 -52.03 16.76
C THR A 232 -32.02 -50.68 16.05
N ASP A 233 -32.88 -50.65 15.03
CA ASP A 233 -33.01 -49.51 14.11
C ASP A 233 -33.90 -48.40 14.69
N TYR A 234 -34.98 -48.75 15.40
CA TYR A 234 -35.91 -47.74 15.95
C TYR A 234 -35.36 -46.98 17.17
N VAL A 235 -34.56 -47.64 18.00
CA VAL A 235 -33.88 -46.99 19.14
C VAL A 235 -32.81 -46.02 18.62
N GLN A 236 -32.10 -46.40 17.57
CA GLN A 236 -31.11 -45.54 16.93
C GLN A 236 -31.75 -44.29 16.31
N HIS A 237 -32.90 -44.45 15.65
CA HIS A 237 -33.69 -43.33 15.14
C HIS A 237 -34.20 -42.42 16.29
N ALA A 238 -34.65 -43.01 17.40
CA ALA A 238 -35.04 -42.24 18.59
C ALA A 238 -33.87 -41.46 19.20
N ILE A 239 -32.65 -42.00 19.19
CA ILE A 239 -31.43 -41.31 19.64
C ILE A 239 -31.12 -40.11 18.74
N GLN A 240 -31.20 -40.26 17.42
CA GLN A 240 -30.99 -39.15 16.49
C GLN A 240 -32.00 -38.03 16.71
N VAL A 241 -33.29 -38.36 16.85
CA VAL A 241 -34.33 -37.37 17.16
C VAL A 241 -34.05 -36.71 18.52
N MET A 242 -33.70 -37.50 19.54
CA MET A 242 -33.33 -36.98 20.85
C MET A 242 -32.17 -35.99 20.78
N ASP A 243 -31.11 -36.25 20.00
CA ASP A 243 -29.98 -35.34 19.84
C ASP A 243 -30.41 -34.01 19.20
N THR A 244 -31.26 -34.05 18.16
CA THR A 244 -31.80 -32.82 17.55
C THR A 244 -32.67 -32.02 18.52
N LEU A 245 -33.41 -32.70 19.41
CA LEU A 245 -34.23 -32.07 20.43
C LEU A 245 -33.42 -31.54 21.61
N ALA A 246 -32.26 -32.13 21.91
CA ALA A 246 -31.36 -31.64 22.94
C ALA A 246 -30.94 -30.19 22.65
N ASP A 247 -30.61 -29.90 21.39
CA ASP A 247 -30.24 -28.56 20.96
C ASP A 247 -31.45 -27.62 20.87
N LEU A 248 -32.61 -28.14 20.45
CA LEU A 248 -33.84 -27.34 20.44
C LEU A 248 -34.28 -26.95 21.86
N GLY A 249 -34.16 -27.86 22.83
CA GLY A 249 -34.52 -27.64 24.23
C GLY A 249 -33.63 -26.62 24.94
N LYS A 250 -32.40 -26.39 24.47
CA LYS A 250 -31.54 -25.30 24.94
C LYS A 250 -32.09 -23.93 24.51
N VAL A 251 -32.65 -23.85 23.31
CA VAL A 251 -33.19 -22.61 22.73
C VAL A 251 -34.62 -22.34 23.18
N LEU A 252 -35.44 -23.40 23.30
CA LEU A 252 -36.85 -23.35 23.68
C LEU A 252 -37.09 -24.21 24.93
N PRO A 253 -36.99 -23.62 26.15
CA PRO A 253 -37.06 -24.38 27.41
C PRO A 253 -38.35 -25.17 27.65
N PHE A 254 -39.46 -24.78 27.00
CA PHE A 254 -40.72 -25.51 27.09
C PHE A 254 -40.74 -26.81 26.26
N VAL A 255 -39.72 -27.05 25.42
CA VAL A 255 -39.50 -28.31 24.70
C VAL A 255 -38.59 -29.27 25.48
N THR A 256 -37.84 -28.77 26.47
CA THR A 256 -36.96 -29.58 27.33
C THR A 256 -37.64 -30.79 27.99
N PRO A 257 -38.90 -30.70 28.49
CA PRO A 257 -39.59 -31.87 29.02
C PRO A 257 -39.68 -33.03 28.02
N ALA A 258 -39.95 -32.73 26.75
CA ALA A 258 -40.05 -33.74 25.69
C ALA A 258 -38.73 -34.51 25.49
N PHE A 259 -37.60 -33.79 25.52
CA PHE A 259 -36.25 -34.38 25.44
C PHE A 259 -35.96 -35.31 26.63
N VAL A 260 -36.27 -34.88 27.85
CA VAL A 260 -36.04 -35.69 29.06
C VAL A 260 -36.92 -36.94 29.04
N ILE A 261 -38.16 -36.82 28.60
CA ILE A 261 -39.09 -37.96 28.51
C ILE A 261 -38.61 -38.98 27.47
N ILE A 262 -38.22 -38.55 26.26
CA ILE A 262 -37.73 -39.49 25.25
C ILE A 262 -36.41 -40.15 25.67
N LYS A 263 -35.53 -39.41 26.34
CA LYS A 263 -34.30 -39.97 26.94
C LYS A 263 -34.61 -41.04 27.98
N ALA A 264 -35.64 -40.82 28.82
CA ALA A 264 -36.07 -41.81 29.80
C ALA A 264 -36.68 -43.05 29.15
N ILE A 265 -37.44 -42.89 28.05
CA ILE A 265 -37.96 -44.00 27.25
C ILE A 265 -36.79 -44.80 26.64
N ILE A 266 -35.86 -44.14 25.96
CA ILE A 266 -34.68 -44.77 25.35
C ILE A 266 -33.84 -45.53 26.39
N ALA A 267 -33.59 -44.91 27.55
CA ALA A 267 -32.80 -45.54 28.61
C ALA A 267 -33.47 -46.79 29.20
N VAL A 268 -34.79 -46.85 29.20
CA VAL A 268 -35.55 -48.03 29.63
C VAL A 268 -35.49 -49.12 28.58
N GLU A 269 -35.67 -48.75 27.30
CA GLU A 269 -35.61 -49.70 26.17
C GLU A 269 -34.20 -50.27 25.96
N GLN A 270 -33.14 -49.49 26.11
CA GLN A 270 -31.75 -49.97 26.05
C GLN A 270 -31.39 -50.96 27.18
N ARG A 271 -32.10 -50.89 28.32
CA ARG A 271 -31.89 -51.82 29.45
C ARG A 271 -32.78 -53.06 29.36
N ALA A 272 -33.76 -53.08 28.47
CA ALA A 272 -34.63 -54.23 28.27
C ALA A 272 -33.82 -55.39 27.70
N ARG A 273 -34.02 -56.60 28.22
CA ARG A 273 -33.30 -57.82 27.79
C ARG A 273 -34.00 -58.52 26.62
N ASP A 274 -35.27 -58.19 26.38
CA ASP A 274 -36.17 -58.75 25.38
C ASP A 274 -36.86 -57.64 24.58
N VAL A 275 -37.05 -57.85 23.28
CA VAL A 275 -37.76 -56.91 22.38
C VAL A 275 -39.26 -57.20 22.46
N ASP A 276 -40.07 -56.16 22.69
CA ASP A 276 -41.53 -56.27 22.82
C ASP A 276 -42.20 -55.36 21.79
N SER A 277 -43.06 -55.95 20.97
CA SER A 277 -43.63 -55.31 19.78
C SER A 277 -44.51 -54.09 20.13
N LYS A 278 -45.16 -54.07 21.29
CA LYS A 278 -46.03 -52.96 21.74
C LYS A 278 -45.21 -51.77 22.25
N CYS A 279 -44.11 -52.03 22.95
CA CYS A 279 -43.18 -50.99 23.39
C CYS A 279 -42.50 -50.35 22.18
N THR A 280 -42.03 -51.16 21.23
CA THR A 280 -41.47 -50.68 19.95
C THR A 280 -42.46 -49.79 19.20
N ASP A 281 -43.74 -50.18 19.11
CA ASP A 281 -44.78 -49.36 18.46
C ASP A 281 -44.97 -48.00 19.12
N LEU A 282 -45.10 -47.95 20.45
CA LEU A 282 -45.25 -46.68 21.17
C LEU A 282 -43.99 -45.80 21.08
N VAL A 283 -42.80 -46.37 21.12
CA VAL A 283 -41.54 -45.63 20.96
C VAL A 283 -41.47 -45.02 19.57
N GLN A 284 -41.85 -45.76 18.52
CA GLN A 284 -41.89 -45.25 17.15
C GLN A 284 -42.90 -44.11 16.99
N ARG A 285 -44.10 -44.22 17.58
CA ARG A 285 -45.10 -43.13 17.58
C ARG A 285 -44.62 -41.89 18.33
N CYS A 286 -44.01 -42.06 19.50
CA CYS A 286 -43.42 -40.95 20.27
C CYS A 286 -42.30 -40.28 19.47
N THR A 287 -41.41 -41.07 18.87
CA THR A 287 -40.29 -40.57 18.06
C THR A 287 -40.78 -39.81 16.82
N PHE A 288 -41.83 -40.31 16.16
CA PHE A 288 -42.45 -39.65 15.02
C PHE A 288 -43.07 -38.29 15.41
N MET A 289 -43.82 -38.23 16.51
CA MET A 289 -44.38 -36.96 16.99
C MET A 289 -43.29 -35.92 17.29
N LEU A 290 -42.19 -36.38 17.88
CA LEU A 290 -41.05 -35.57 18.28
C LEU A 290 -40.19 -35.08 17.11
N SER A 291 -40.13 -35.81 16.00
CA SER A 291 -39.32 -35.44 14.83
C SER A 291 -39.80 -34.19 14.10
N HIS A 292 -41.03 -33.72 14.39
CA HIS A 292 -41.60 -32.51 13.81
C HIS A 292 -41.28 -31.23 14.60
N LEU A 293 -40.84 -31.34 15.86
CA LEU A 293 -40.52 -30.18 16.70
C LEU A 293 -39.37 -29.30 16.19
N PRO A 294 -38.35 -29.80 15.44
CA PRO A 294 -37.34 -28.93 14.84
C PRO A 294 -37.90 -27.80 13.97
N ALA A 295 -39.10 -27.97 13.39
CA ALA A 295 -39.78 -26.92 12.62
C ALA A 295 -40.06 -25.63 13.45
N LEU A 296 -40.11 -25.75 14.79
CA LEU A 296 -40.27 -24.61 15.71
C LEU A 296 -39.14 -23.57 15.61
N LYS A 297 -38.00 -23.90 15.00
CA LYS A 297 -36.91 -22.93 14.75
C LYS A 297 -37.27 -21.88 13.69
N GLU A 298 -38.12 -22.24 12.73
CA GLU A 298 -38.40 -21.42 11.55
C GLU A 298 -39.78 -20.77 11.59
N ILE A 299 -40.63 -21.14 12.55
CA ILE A 299 -42.00 -20.63 12.69
C ILE A 299 -42.17 -19.77 13.95
N ASN A 300 -43.10 -18.82 13.89
CA ASN A 300 -43.43 -17.99 15.05
C ASN A 300 -44.35 -18.74 16.02
N VAL A 301 -43.89 -19.01 17.24
CA VAL A 301 -44.60 -19.83 18.23
C VAL A 301 -45.78 -19.06 18.82
N THR A 302 -47.00 -19.45 18.44
CA THR A 302 -48.24 -18.87 18.98
C THR A 302 -48.61 -19.47 20.35
N SER A 303 -49.49 -18.80 21.10
CA SER A 303 -50.02 -19.33 22.36
C SER A 303 -50.76 -20.66 22.19
N SER A 304 -51.44 -20.85 21.05
CA SER A 304 -52.06 -22.12 20.65
C SER A 304 -51.03 -23.22 20.43
N THR A 305 -49.91 -22.93 19.77
CA THR A 305 -48.82 -23.89 19.56
C THR A 305 -48.22 -24.35 20.89
N ARG A 306 -48.08 -23.43 21.85
CA ARG A 306 -47.60 -23.75 23.20
C ARG A 306 -48.55 -24.71 23.94
N GLN A 307 -49.86 -24.46 23.89
CA GLN A 307 -50.84 -25.36 24.51
C GLN A 307 -50.81 -26.77 23.93
N VAL A 308 -50.62 -26.90 22.61
CA VAL A 308 -50.48 -28.22 21.97
C VAL A 308 -49.22 -28.94 22.44
N ILE A 309 -48.11 -28.22 22.61
CA ILE A 309 -46.84 -28.78 23.11
C ILE A 309 -46.95 -29.18 24.59
N ASP A 310 -47.68 -28.42 25.41
CA ASP A 310 -47.94 -28.80 26.81
C ASP A 310 -48.77 -30.09 26.90
N ARG A 311 -49.83 -30.19 26.08
CA ARG A 311 -50.63 -31.43 25.96
C ARG A 311 -49.80 -32.60 25.44
N MET A 312 -48.90 -32.36 24.49
CA MET A 312 -47.95 -33.35 23.98
C MET A 312 -47.05 -33.88 25.11
N ASN A 313 -46.48 -32.99 25.92
CA ASN A 313 -45.63 -33.38 27.05
C ASN A 313 -46.39 -34.28 28.03
N ASP A 314 -47.65 -33.97 28.35
CA ASP A 314 -48.46 -34.82 29.24
C ASP A 314 -48.77 -36.19 28.64
N ILE A 315 -49.00 -36.28 27.34
CA ILE A 315 -49.23 -37.56 26.65
C ILE A 315 -47.93 -38.38 26.58
N LEU A 316 -46.78 -37.73 26.33
CA LEU A 316 -45.46 -38.38 26.37
C LEU A 316 -45.13 -38.91 27.77
N LYS A 317 -45.45 -38.17 28.85
CA LYS A 317 -45.30 -38.67 30.23
C LYS A 317 -46.11 -39.93 30.45
N LYS A 318 -47.37 -39.95 30.00
CA LYS A 318 -48.24 -41.13 30.10
C LYS A 318 -47.67 -42.32 29.33
N ALA A 319 -47.16 -42.09 28.12
CA ALA A 319 -46.50 -43.12 27.32
C ALA A 319 -45.23 -43.67 28.02
N ALA A 320 -44.37 -42.79 28.54
CA ALA A 320 -43.16 -43.18 29.26
C ALA A 320 -43.46 -43.95 30.56
N ALA A 321 -44.46 -43.50 31.34
CA ALA A 321 -44.89 -44.19 32.55
C ALA A 321 -45.46 -45.58 32.24
N LEU A 322 -46.21 -45.70 31.14
CA LEU A 322 -46.76 -46.97 30.67
C LEU A 322 -45.65 -47.94 30.23
N ILE A 323 -44.69 -47.47 29.43
CA ILE A 323 -43.53 -48.26 28.99
C ILE A 323 -42.70 -48.69 30.21
N GLN A 324 -42.38 -47.77 31.13
CA GLN A 324 -41.62 -48.08 32.34
C GLN A 324 -42.30 -49.09 33.25
N MET A 325 -43.61 -48.94 33.46
CA MET A 325 -44.41 -49.87 34.25
C MET A 325 -44.41 -51.25 33.58
N TYR A 326 -44.66 -51.31 32.28
CA TYR A 326 -44.72 -52.55 31.53
C TYR A 326 -43.36 -53.26 31.53
N ARG A 327 -42.26 -52.56 31.27
CA ARG A 327 -40.89 -53.11 31.27
C ARG A 327 -40.39 -53.53 32.66
N ARG A 328 -41.00 -53.06 33.76
CA ARG A 328 -40.69 -53.51 35.13
C ARG A 328 -41.46 -54.76 35.56
N GLN A 329 -42.54 -55.11 34.87
CA GLN A 329 -43.27 -56.35 35.12
C GLN A 329 -42.46 -57.54 34.59
N SER A 330 -42.47 -58.65 35.34
CA SER A 330 -41.92 -59.90 34.83
C SER A 330 -42.59 -60.29 33.50
N ALA A 331 -41.90 -61.05 32.65
CA ALA A 331 -42.47 -61.52 31.38
C ALA A 331 -43.83 -62.22 31.60
N LEU A 332 -43.93 -63.03 32.66
CA LEU A 332 -45.16 -63.73 33.04
C LEU A 332 -46.29 -62.76 33.45
N THR A 333 -45.97 -61.72 34.23
CA THR A 333 -46.94 -60.70 34.69
C THR A 333 -47.45 -59.83 33.53
N ARG A 334 -46.59 -59.50 32.55
CA ARG A 334 -46.97 -58.70 31.36
C ARG A 334 -48.05 -59.39 30.55
N ARG A 335 -47.90 -60.70 30.33
CA ARG A 335 -48.80 -61.55 29.53
C ARG A 335 -50.13 -61.82 30.24
N LEU A 336 -50.10 -62.11 31.55
CA LEU A 336 -51.33 -62.37 32.33
C LEU A 336 -52.17 -61.11 32.62
N SER A 337 -51.59 -59.92 32.52
CA SER A 337 -52.29 -58.64 32.70
C SER A 337 -53.02 -58.23 31.41
N VAL A 338 -54.16 -58.87 31.14
CA VAL A 338 -54.95 -58.75 29.89
C VAL A 338 -55.32 -57.31 29.51
N HIS A 339 -55.44 -56.41 30.48
CA HIS A 339 -55.82 -55.01 30.26
C HIS A 339 -54.66 -54.13 29.76
N ASN A 340 -53.44 -54.68 29.65
CA ASN A 340 -52.30 -53.95 29.10
C ASN A 340 -52.53 -53.57 27.63
N LYS A 341 -53.18 -54.43 26.85
CA LYS A 341 -53.48 -54.17 25.43
C LYS A 341 -54.37 -52.92 25.25
N ASP A 342 -55.45 -52.81 26.01
CA ASP A 342 -56.36 -51.68 25.97
C ASP A 342 -55.70 -50.36 26.39
N ARG A 343 -54.75 -50.42 27.34
CA ARG A 343 -54.00 -49.25 27.79
C ARG A 343 -53.01 -48.75 26.75
N PHE A 344 -52.30 -49.66 26.10
CA PHE A 344 -51.45 -49.31 24.96
C PHE A 344 -52.31 -48.74 23.82
N ALA A 345 -53.50 -49.29 23.55
CA ALA A 345 -54.43 -48.80 22.52
C ALA A 345 -54.91 -47.38 22.80
N SER A 346 -55.33 -47.11 24.04
CA SER A 346 -55.74 -45.77 24.47
C SER A 346 -54.60 -44.76 24.40
N CYS A 347 -53.38 -45.16 24.78
CA CYS A 347 -52.19 -44.31 24.69
C CYS A 347 -51.80 -44.01 23.24
N ALA A 348 -51.83 -45.01 22.35
CA ALA A 348 -51.57 -44.84 20.92
C ALA A 348 -52.58 -43.89 20.26
N SER A 349 -53.87 -43.99 20.59
CA SER A 349 -54.91 -43.06 20.11
C SER A 349 -54.61 -41.62 20.55
N SER A 350 -54.26 -41.44 21.83
CA SER A 350 -53.92 -40.12 22.38
C SER A 350 -52.69 -39.51 21.71
N LEU A 351 -51.66 -40.31 21.43
CA LEU A 351 -50.47 -39.89 20.68
C LEU A 351 -50.82 -39.47 19.26
N SER A 352 -51.65 -40.24 18.56
CA SER A 352 -52.07 -39.92 17.19
C SER A 352 -52.88 -38.64 17.11
N GLU A 353 -53.85 -38.42 18.01
CA GLU A 353 -54.62 -37.17 18.08
C GLU A 353 -53.70 -35.96 18.33
N CYS A 354 -52.80 -36.06 19.31
CA CYS A 354 -51.91 -34.96 19.64
C CYS A 354 -50.89 -34.67 18.53
N THR A 355 -50.43 -35.69 17.82
CA THR A 355 -49.53 -35.53 16.67
C THR A 355 -50.23 -34.77 15.54
N ASN A 356 -51.50 -35.06 15.27
CA ASN A 356 -52.29 -34.33 14.27
C ASN A 356 -52.51 -32.86 14.68
N ASP A 357 -52.85 -32.60 15.95
CA ASP A 357 -52.96 -31.23 16.48
C ASP A 357 -51.65 -30.45 16.34
N LEU A 358 -50.52 -31.12 16.59
CA LEU A 358 -49.18 -30.56 16.43
C LEU A 358 -48.90 -30.20 14.96
N LEU A 359 -49.12 -31.13 14.02
CA LEU A 359 -48.88 -30.90 12.59
C LEU A 359 -49.73 -29.73 12.05
N ILE A 360 -50.99 -29.63 12.47
CA ILE A 360 -51.88 -28.51 12.10
C ILE A 360 -51.33 -27.21 12.68
N SER A 361 -50.92 -27.19 13.95
CA SER A 361 -50.36 -25.99 14.57
C SER A 361 -49.03 -25.56 13.94
N LEU A 362 -48.24 -26.50 13.39
CA LEU A 362 -46.98 -26.22 12.70
C LEU A 362 -47.19 -25.88 11.21
N GLN A 363 -48.43 -25.87 10.71
CA GLN A 363 -48.78 -25.66 9.30
C GLN A 363 -48.09 -26.64 8.32
N ILE A 364 -47.78 -27.84 8.80
CA ILE A 364 -47.11 -28.87 7.97
C ILE A 364 -48.18 -29.59 7.16
N HIS A 365 -48.18 -29.39 5.83
CA HIS A 365 -49.06 -30.13 4.92
C HIS A 365 -48.56 -31.58 4.79
N GLN A 366 -49.39 -32.53 5.25
CA GLN A 366 -49.08 -33.97 5.28
C GLN A 366 -48.68 -34.47 3.90
N SER A 367 -47.48 -35.05 3.75
CA SER A 367 -47.06 -35.57 2.45
C SER A 367 -46.55 -37.02 2.39
N VAL A 368 -46.13 -37.71 3.46
CA VAL A 368 -46.03 -39.20 3.49
C VAL A 368 -45.86 -39.72 4.94
N GLN A 369 -46.38 -40.94 5.22
CA GLN A 369 -46.42 -41.68 6.50
C GLN A 369 -47.56 -41.34 7.50
N LEU A 370 -48.80 -41.70 7.14
CA LEU A 370 -49.89 -41.86 8.13
C LEU A 370 -49.91 -43.25 8.79
N ASP A 371 -49.20 -44.23 8.22
CA ASP A 371 -49.29 -45.64 8.64
C ASP A 371 -48.87 -45.88 10.10
N ILE A 372 -47.83 -45.18 10.57
CA ILE A 372 -47.36 -45.27 11.96
C ILE A 372 -48.43 -44.77 12.95
N LEU A 373 -49.24 -43.78 12.57
CA LEU A 373 -50.29 -43.23 13.43
C LEU A 373 -51.59 -44.05 13.37
N THR A 374 -51.86 -44.75 12.27
CA THR A 374 -53.13 -45.45 12.03
C THR A 374 -53.08 -46.97 12.17
N ARG A 375 -51.89 -47.59 12.24
CA ARG A 375 -51.77 -49.05 12.37
C ARG A 375 -52.32 -49.57 13.72
N PRO A 376 -52.90 -50.79 13.77
CA PRO A 376 -53.32 -51.42 15.02
C PRO A 376 -52.11 -51.80 15.87
N ILE A 377 -52.31 -51.91 17.18
CA ILE A 377 -51.23 -52.29 18.10
C ILE A 377 -50.85 -53.77 17.90
N PRO A 378 -49.54 -54.07 17.79
CA PRO A 378 -49.07 -55.44 17.67
C PRO A 378 -49.52 -56.32 18.85
N SER A 379 -49.89 -57.58 18.56
CA SER A 379 -50.25 -58.57 19.57
C SER A 379 -49.32 -59.77 19.41
N ASP A 380 -48.69 -60.22 20.49
CA ASP A 380 -47.81 -61.38 20.42
C ASP A 380 -48.64 -62.68 20.55
N PRO A 381 -48.21 -63.81 19.95
CA PRO A 381 -48.92 -65.10 20.05
C PRO A 381 -49.11 -65.57 21.50
N GLU A 382 -48.22 -65.15 22.40
CA GLU A 382 -48.23 -65.45 23.82
C GLU A 382 -49.32 -64.67 24.59
N ASP A 383 -49.71 -63.48 24.10
CA ASP A 383 -50.80 -62.69 24.69
C ASP A 383 -52.16 -63.34 24.40
N GLU A 384 -52.35 -63.86 23.18
CA GLU A 384 -53.55 -64.61 22.82
C GLU A 384 -53.67 -65.93 23.59
N ALA A 385 -52.53 -66.58 23.87
CA ALA A 385 -52.48 -67.76 24.73
C ALA A 385 -52.86 -67.43 26.17
N ALA A 386 -52.39 -66.28 26.70
CA ALA A 386 -52.76 -65.79 28.02
C ALA A 386 -54.25 -65.44 28.13
N GLU A 387 -54.82 -64.76 27.12
CA GLU A 387 -56.25 -64.43 27.06
C GLU A 387 -57.12 -65.70 27.05
N LYS A 388 -56.75 -66.70 26.24
CA LYS A 388 -57.43 -68.01 26.20
C LYS A 388 -57.31 -68.76 27.52
N PHE A 389 -56.12 -68.74 28.15
CA PHE A 389 -55.88 -69.37 29.45
C PHE A 389 -56.70 -68.74 30.56
N VAL A 390 -56.76 -67.40 30.61
CA VAL A 390 -57.56 -66.64 31.58
C VAL A 390 -59.06 -66.87 31.38
N ALA A 391 -59.53 -66.91 30.12
CA ALA A 391 -60.92 -67.20 29.80
C ALA A 391 -61.33 -68.64 30.19
N ALA A 392 -60.44 -69.62 29.99
CA ALA A 392 -60.69 -71.03 30.33
C ALA A 392 -60.79 -71.29 31.85
N HIS A 393 -60.19 -70.42 32.69
CA HIS A 393 -60.10 -70.60 34.15
C HIS A 393 -60.94 -69.61 34.96
N GLY A 394 -62.00 -69.04 34.37
CA GLY A 394 -63.00 -68.25 35.10
C GLY A 394 -62.69 -66.75 35.23
N GLY A 395 -61.78 -66.21 34.42
CA GLY A 395 -61.47 -64.79 34.37
C GLY A 395 -60.23 -64.38 35.19
N LEU A 396 -59.83 -63.12 35.01
CA LEU A 396 -58.53 -62.62 35.49
C LEU A 396 -58.38 -62.69 37.02
N ASP A 397 -59.46 -62.47 37.77
CA ASP A 397 -59.43 -62.45 39.23
C ASP A 397 -59.27 -63.86 39.84
N ALA A 398 -59.77 -64.90 39.15
CA ALA A 398 -59.60 -66.28 39.55
C ALA A 398 -58.14 -66.76 39.37
N VAL A 399 -57.47 -66.28 38.31
CA VAL A 399 -56.06 -66.60 38.03
C VAL A 399 -55.10 -65.81 38.94
N LYS A 400 -55.37 -64.53 39.21
CA LYS A 400 -54.54 -63.67 40.09
C LYS A 400 -54.48 -64.15 41.55
N GLY A 401 -55.57 -64.73 42.06
CA GLY A 401 -55.67 -65.21 43.43
C GLY A 401 -55.10 -66.61 43.68
N ASN A 402 -54.65 -67.33 42.63
CA ASN A 402 -54.26 -68.73 42.73
C ASN A 402 -52.85 -68.98 42.17
N GLU A 403 -51.88 -69.08 43.07
CA GLU A 403 -50.46 -69.29 42.76
C GLU A 403 -50.19 -70.56 41.93
N ALA A 404 -51.03 -71.61 42.08
CA ALA A 404 -50.87 -72.85 41.33
C ALA A 404 -51.18 -72.66 39.84
N LEU A 405 -52.20 -71.87 39.50
CA LEU A 405 -52.56 -71.56 38.10
C LEU A 405 -51.51 -70.69 37.42
N VAL A 406 -50.89 -69.76 38.17
CA VAL A 406 -49.80 -68.91 37.65
C VAL A 406 -48.54 -69.74 37.35
N LYS A 407 -48.19 -70.70 38.22
CA LYS A 407 -47.08 -71.65 37.98
C LYS A 407 -47.36 -72.60 36.82
N GLN A 408 -48.61 -73.03 36.65
CA GLN A 408 -49.02 -73.87 35.52
C GLN A 408 -48.82 -73.12 34.19
N PHE A 409 -49.33 -71.89 34.08
CA PHE A 409 -49.16 -71.06 32.88
C PHE A 409 -47.68 -70.78 32.57
N ALA A 410 -46.87 -70.53 33.59
CA ALA A 410 -45.43 -70.31 33.43
C ALA A 410 -44.71 -71.54 32.87
N SER A 411 -45.10 -72.74 33.30
CA SER A 411 -44.54 -74.00 32.79
C SER A 411 -44.96 -74.30 31.35
N GLU A 412 -46.21 -74.01 30.97
CA GLU A 412 -46.73 -74.18 29.60
C GLU A 412 -46.01 -73.26 28.61
N MET A 413 -45.69 -72.03 29.03
CA MET A 413 -45.04 -71.00 28.20
C MET A 413 -43.52 -70.96 28.34
N LYS A 414 -42.90 -71.88 29.11
CA LYS A 414 -41.45 -71.94 29.39
C LYS A 414 -40.87 -70.64 29.97
N LEU A 415 -41.64 -69.93 30.78
CA LEU A 415 -41.22 -68.69 31.43
C LEU A 415 -40.75 -68.96 32.86
N SER A 416 -39.72 -68.24 33.33
CA SER A 416 -39.26 -68.34 34.71
C SER A 416 -40.22 -67.62 35.66
N VAL A 417 -40.55 -68.28 36.78
CA VAL A 417 -41.34 -67.69 37.87
C VAL A 417 -40.38 -67.02 38.85
N ASP A 418 -40.51 -65.70 39.03
CA ASP A 418 -39.80 -64.92 40.04
C ASP A 418 -40.65 -64.85 41.32
N ASP A 419 -40.01 -64.78 42.50
CA ASP A 419 -40.67 -64.74 43.81
C ASP A 419 -41.59 -63.51 43.96
N LYS A 420 -41.38 -62.48 43.13
CA LYS A 420 -42.16 -61.22 43.11
C LYS A 420 -43.37 -61.22 42.16
N VAL A 421 -43.59 -62.26 41.36
CA VAL A 421 -44.65 -62.31 40.35
C VAL A 421 -46.05 -62.10 40.96
N MET A 422 -46.34 -62.76 42.08
CA MET A 422 -47.64 -62.69 42.74
C MET A 422 -47.90 -61.32 43.38
N GLU A 423 -46.86 -60.66 43.88
CA GLU A 423 -46.94 -59.30 44.41
C GLU A 423 -47.21 -58.29 43.29
N GLN A 424 -46.56 -58.46 42.13
CA GLN A 424 -46.77 -57.60 40.95
C GLN A 424 -48.18 -57.76 40.35
N LEU A 425 -48.72 -58.98 40.27
CA LEU A 425 -50.07 -59.25 39.74
C LEU A 425 -51.20 -58.67 40.60
N ASN A 426 -50.98 -58.61 41.92
CA ASN A 426 -51.95 -58.09 42.90
C ASN A 426 -51.77 -56.59 43.20
N SER A 427 -50.69 -55.97 42.72
CA SER A 427 -50.50 -54.53 42.84
C SER A 427 -51.52 -53.76 42.00
N SER A 428 -52.10 -52.69 42.57
CA SER A 428 -53.01 -51.82 41.82
C SER A 428 -52.22 -51.08 40.75
N ILE A 429 -52.37 -51.52 39.50
CA ILE A 429 -51.58 -51.00 38.38
C ILE A 429 -51.80 -49.49 38.18
N SER A 430 -53.01 -48.98 38.46
CA SER A 430 -53.30 -47.55 38.41
C SER A 430 -52.48 -46.75 39.43
N VAL A 431 -52.22 -47.32 40.61
CA VAL A 431 -51.38 -46.69 41.65
C VAL A 431 -49.91 -46.69 41.21
N VAL A 432 -49.43 -47.79 40.64
CA VAL A 432 -48.05 -47.87 40.13
C VAL A 432 -47.82 -46.94 38.93
N LEU A 433 -48.81 -46.78 38.05
CA LEU A 433 -48.78 -45.82 36.95
C LEU A 433 -48.71 -44.38 37.46
N GLN A 434 -49.57 -44.02 38.43
CA GLN A 434 -49.55 -42.69 39.03
C GLN A 434 -48.21 -42.42 39.72
N GLN A 435 -47.69 -43.37 40.50
CA GLN A 435 -46.38 -43.23 41.15
C GLN A 435 -45.22 -43.07 40.15
N ASN A 436 -45.24 -43.80 39.03
CA ASN A 436 -44.24 -43.64 37.99
C ASN A 436 -44.38 -42.29 37.27
N GLN A 437 -45.61 -41.81 37.06
CA GLN A 437 -45.88 -40.49 36.51
C GLN A 437 -45.37 -39.39 37.46
N ASP A 438 -45.70 -39.46 38.75
CA ASP A 438 -45.25 -38.51 39.77
C ASP A 438 -43.72 -38.51 39.89
N ARG A 439 -43.09 -39.69 39.82
CA ARG A 439 -41.62 -39.81 39.83
C ARG A 439 -40.98 -39.26 38.56
N LEU A 440 -41.61 -39.47 37.41
CA LEU A 440 -41.18 -38.86 36.15
C LEU A 440 -41.33 -37.34 36.24
N GLU A 441 -42.41 -36.82 36.82
CA GLU A 441 -42.61 -35.39 37.04
C GLU A 441 -41.60 -34.80 38.02
N GLN A 442 -41.25 -35.53 39.09
CA GLN A 442 -40.19 -35.11 40.00
C GLN A 442 -38.83 -35.06 39.27
N SER A 443 -38.49 -36.13 38.55
CA SER A 443 -37.25 -36.17 37.76
C SER A 443 -37.24 -35.14 36.64
N LEU A 444 -38.40 -34.82 36.06
CA LEU A 444 -38.58 -33.75 35.08
C LEU A 444 -38.40 -32.40 35.73
N ASN A 445 -38.99 -32.14 36.90
CA ASN A 445 -38.82 -30.88 37.60
C ASN A 445 -37.37 -30.68 38.05
N GLU A 446 -36.69 -31.74 38.49
CA GLU A 446 -35.25 -31.71 38.81
C GLU A 446 -34.40 -31.51 37.55
N SER A 447 -34.73 -32.21 36.44
CA SER A 447 -34.00 -32.13 35.16
C SER A 447 -34.27 -30.82 34.40
N VAL A 448 -35.46 -30.26 34.50
CA VAL A 448 -35.87 -28.96 33.96
C VAL A 448 -35.27 -27.88 34.84
N SER A 449 -35.21 -28.04 36.17
CA SER A 449 -34.46 -27.11 37.01
C SER A 449 -32.97 -27.14 36.70
N THR A 450 -32.37 -28.31 36.45
CA THR A 450 -30.96 -28.41 36.05
C THR A 450 -30.73 -27.98 34.60
N SER A 451 -31.64 -28.21 33.65
CA SER A 451 -31.53 -27.73 32.26
C SER A 451 -31.91 -26.27 32.11
N ILE A 452 -32.78 -25.73 32.97
CA ILE A 452 -33.00 -24.30 33.12
C ILE A 452 -31.80 -23.70 33.84
N VAL A 453 -31.16 -24.37 34.79
CA VAL A 453 -29.93 -23.85 35.43
C VAL A 453 -28.73 -23.98 34.50
N GLU A 454 -28.60 -25.01 33.67
CA GLU A 454 -27.58 -25.15 32.63
C GLU A 454 -27.91 -24.34 31.38
N GLY A 455 -29.20 -24.13 31.12
CA GLY A 455 -29.72 -23.26 30.07
C GLY A 455 -29.68 -21.80 30.48
N ILE A 456 -29.83 -21.45 31.77
CA ILE A 456 -29.56 -20.14 32.38
C ILE A 456 -28.07 -20.01 32.63
N ARG A 457 -27.29 -21.06 32.87
CA ARG A 457 -25.82 -20.97 32.96
C ARG A 457 -25.21 -20.94 31.57
N GLY A 458 -25.85 -21.53 30.57
CA GLY A 458 -25.53 -21.46 29.15
C GLY A 458 -26.00 -20.15 28.54
N LEU A 459 -27.21 -19.68 28.88
CA LEU A 459 -27.69 -18.32 28.62
C LEU A 459 -27.00 -17.32 29.50
N ALA A 460 -26.45 -17.60 30.68
CA ALA A 460 -25.64 -16.68 31.47
C ALA A 460 -24.16 -16.99 31.30
N VAL A 461 -23.79 -17.86 30.37
CA VAL A 461 -22.47 -17.89 29.75
C VAL A 461 -22.60 -17.16 28.43
N GLN A 462 -23.68 -17.27 27.67
CA GLN A 462 -23.98 -16.48 26.47
C GLN A 462 -24.49 -15.07 26.78
N ILE A 463 -25.19 -14.79 27.87
CA ILE A 463 -25.58 -13.46 28.39
C ILE A 463 -24.43 -12.94 29.20
N ASN A 464 -23.60 -13.75 29.85
CA ASN A 464 -22.37 -13.22 30.41
C ASN A 464 -21.30 -13.05 29.33
N GLU A 465 -21.34 -13.76 28.19
CA GLU A 465 -20.48 -13.54 27.01
C GLU A 465 -21.04 -12.41 26.15
N SER A 466 -22.38 -12.28 26.01
CA SER A 466 -23.04 -11.20 25.26
C SER A 466 -23.36 -9.95 26.10
N ALA A 467 -23.28 -10.02 27.43
CA ALA A 467 -23.19 -8.86 28.33
C ALA A 467 -21.74 -8.56 28.72
N LYS A 468 -20.79 -9.49 28.50
CA LYS A 468 -19.38 -9.12 28.29
C LYS A 468 -19.20 -8.48 26.92
N GLU A 469 -19.97 -8.90 25.91
CA GLU A 469 -20.05 -8.23 24.62
C GLU A 469 -20.68 -6.86 24.87
N GLN A 470 -19.87 -5.83 24.65
CA GLN A 470 -20.27 -4.47 24.89
C GLN A 470 -21.48 -4.14 23.98
N THR A 471 -22.49 -3.49 24.54
CA THR A 471 -23.67 -3.08 23.79
C THR A 471 -23.37 -1.76 23.09
N PHE A 472 -23.60 -1.67 21.79
CA PHE A 472 -23.22 -0.51 20.99
C PHE A 472 -24.46 0.25 20.53
N VAL A 473 -24.43 1.57 20.61
CA VAL A 473 -25.49 2.42 20.08
C VAL A 473 -25.03 2.90 18.72
N CYS A 474 -25.78 2.58 17.65
CA CYS A 474 -25.49 3.13 16.33
C CYS A 474 -25.78 4.64 16.34
N ILE A 475 -24.77 5.48 16.20
CA ILE A 475 -24.89 6.95 16.31
C ILE A 475 -25.78 7.57 15.20
N GLN A 476 -26.00 6.86 14.08
CA GLN A 476 -26.83 7.38 12.99
C GLN A 476 -28.32 7.07 13.11
N CYS A 477 -28.68 5.88 13.62
CA CYS A 477 -30.09 5.49 13.77
C CYS A 477 -30.53 5.34 15.23
N GLU A 478 -29.61 5.57 16.16
CA GLU A 478 -29.76 5.48 17.62
C GLU A 478 -30.22 4.11 18.13
N LYS A 479 -30.18 3.09 17.26
CA LYS A 479 -30.55 1.72 17.64
C LYS A 479 -29.37 1.00 18.27
N GLU A 480 -29.65 0.35 19.39
CA GLU A 480 -28.70 -0.52 20.07
C GLU A 480 -28.50 -1.80 19.27
N TYR A 481 -27.25 -2.23 19.14
CA TYR A 481 -26.86 -3.46 18.47
C TYR A 481 -25.72 -4.16 19.21
N ARG A 482 -25.59 -5.46 18.97
CA ARG A 482 -24.45 -6.30 19.34
C ARG A 482 -23.95 -6.99 18.09
N ASP A 483 -22.67 -7.28 18.01
CA ASP A 483 -22.09 -7.80 16.77
C ASP A 483 -22.52 -9.21 16.43
N SER A 484 -22.74 -10.01 17.46
CA SER A 484 -23.43 -11.29 17.35
C SER A 484 -24.86 -11.22 16.75
N THR A 485 -25.51 -10.06 16.76
CA THR A 485 -26.93 -9.87 16.35
C THR A 485 -27.13 -9.03 15.09
N ASN A 486 -26.04 -8.69 14.40
CA ASN A 486 -26.02 -7.67 13.37
C ASN A 486 -26.07 -8.27 11.95
N GLY A 487 -27.16 -7.97 11.21
CA GLY A 487 -27.46 -8.58 9.90
C GLY A 487 -27.09 -7.74 8.68
N GLU A 488 -27.16 -8.35 7.49
CA GLU A 488 -26.82 -7.74 6.17
C GLU A 488 -27.65 -6.49 5.79
N LYS A 489 -28.82 -6.28 6.41
CA LYS A 489 -29.70 -5.12 6.15
C LYS A 489 -29.47 -3.95 7.12
N SER A 490 -28.37 -3.98 7.88
CA SER A 490 -27.96 -2.89 8.76
C SER A 490 -27.34 -1.73 7.96
N CYS A 491 -27.28 -0.51 8.53
CA CYS A 491 -26.96 0.72 7.78
C CYS A 491 -25.56 0.71 7.10
N SER A 492 -25.48 1.28 5.89
CA SER A 492 -24.26 1.36 5.04
C SER A 492 -23.27 2.43 5.52
N PHE A 493 -21.94 2.18 5.48
CA PHE A 493 -20.92 3.15 5.93
C PHE A 493 -19.66 3.23 5.03
N HIS A 494 -18.99 4.40 5.01
CA HIS A 494 -17.73 4.70 4.28
C HIS A 494 -16.62 5.24 5.20
N ARG A 495 -15.39 4.74 5.02
CA ARG A 495 -14.26 4.79 5.96
C ARG A 495 -13.65 6.18 6.27
N ALA A 496 -13.94 7.22 5.48
CA ALA A 496 -13.32 8.55 5.61
C ALA A 496 -14.29 9.71 5.37
N ALA A 497 -13.96 10.90 5.88
CA ALA A 497 -14.66 12.13 5.53
C ALA A 497 -14.42 12.46 4.05
N TYR A 498 -15.43 13.00 3.37
CA TYR A 498 -15.28 13.46 1.99
C TYR A 498 -14.39 14.70 1.96
N ASP A 499 -13.24 14.61 1.28
CA ASP A 499 -12.39 15.78 1.06
C ASP A 499 -13.00 16.63 -0.06
N SER A 500 -13.58 17.76 0.32
CA SER A 500 -14.17 18.72 -0.63
C SER A 500 -13.15 19.39 -1.56
N GLY A 501 -11.86 19.41 -1.18
CA GLY A 501 -10.79 19.97 -2.00
C GLY A 501 -10.39 19.03 -3.12
N ASN A 502 -10.03 17.79 -2.76
CA ASN A 502 -9.62 16.76 -3.73
C ASN A 502 -10.78 16.00 -4.39
N LYS A 503 -12.02 16.23 -3.91
CA LYS A 503 -13.28 15.61 -4.38
C LYS A 503 -13.30 14.09 -4.29
N THR A 504 -12.55 13.52 -3.35
CA THR A 504 -12.40 12.08 -3.15
C THR A 504 -12.52 11.72 -1.67
N TYR A 505 -12.70 10.43 -1.38
CA TYR A 505 -12.59 9.90 -0.02
C TYR A 505 -11.16 9.42 0.24
N ASP A 506 -10.51 9.94 1.27
CA ASP A 506 -9.08 9.70 1.56
C ASP A 506 -8.71 8.21 1.71
N CYS A 507 -9.66 7.38 2.15
CA CYS A 507 -9.42 5.96 2.37
C CYS A 507 -9.20 5.14 1.08
N CYS A 508 -9.73 5.59 -0.06
CA CYS A 508 -9.72 4.83 -1.31
C CYS A 508 -9.48 5.69 -2.56
N SER A 509 -9.33 7.00 -2.39
CA SER A 509 -9.17 7.97 -3.48
C SER A 509 -10.28 7.90 -4.53
N THR A 510 -11.47 7.38 -4.18
CA THR A 510 -12.61 7.29 -5.09
C THR A 510 -13.54 8.48 -4.92
N GLN A 511 -14.28 8.80 -5.99
CA GLN A 511 -15.31 9.84 -5.99
C GLN A 511 -16.69 9.32 -5.56
N HIS A 512 -16.88 7.99 -5.51
CA HIS A 512 -18.16 7.35 -5.19
C HIS A 512 -18.15 6.70 -3.80
N PRO A 513 -19.25 6.79 -3.03
CA PRO A 513 -19.43 6.04 -1.78
C PRO A 513 -19.67 4.55 -2.09
N CYS A 514 -18.79 3.67 -1.61
CA CYS A 514 -18.90 2.21 -1.74
C CYS A 514 -20.13 1.63 -1.00
N GLN A 515 -20.64 0.51 -1.52
CA GLN A 515 -21.94 -0.12 -1.17
C GLN A 515 -21.95 -0.91 0.17
N ALA A 516 -23.17 -1.24 0.61
CA ALA A 516 -23.60 -1.64 1.96
C ALA A 516 -22.95 -2.89 2.61
N GLY A 517 -22.90 -2.89 3.95
CA GLY A 517 -22.45 -4.00 4.80
C GLY A 517 -22.91 -3.86 6.27
N SER A 518 -22.64 -4.88 7.08
CA SER A 518 -23.04 -5.00 8.50
C SER A 518 -22.22 -4.09 9.44
N HIS A 519 -22.79 -3.68 10.60
CA HIS A 519 -22.03 -2.98 11.68
C HIS A 519 -20.87 -3.87 12.22
N ARG A 520 -19.90 -3.37 13.00
CA ARG A 520 -18.79 -4.20 13.51
C ARG A 520 -18.34 -3.83 14.94
N SER A 521 -18.01 -4.81 15.79
CA SER A 521 -17.63 -4.71 17.24
C SER A 521 -16.17 -4.45 17.38
N GLU A 522 -15.33 -5.22 16.68
CA GLU A 522 -13.88 -5.13 16.84
C GLU A 522 -13.33 -3.80 16.32
N HIS A 523 -14.22 -2.99 15.78
CA HIS A 523 -14.02 -1.68 15.22
C HIS A 523 -14.58 -0.56 16.13
N HIS A 524 -14.58 -0.70 17.46
CA HIS A 524 -14.64 0.50 18.35
C HIS A 524 -13.48 1.45 18.08
N SER A 525 -12.35 0.90 17.61
CA SER A 525 -11.20 1.62 17.08
C SER A 525 -11.36 2.09 15.64
N ASP A 526 -12.47 1.75 14.99
CA ASP A 526 -12.69 2.00 13.57
C ASP A 526 -13.95 2.77 13.20
N TYR A 527 -14.99 3.00 14.04
CA TYR A 527 -15.89 4.19 13.90
C TYR A 527 -16.44 4.74 15.22
N PRO A 528 -15.97 5.94 15.62
CA PRO A 528 -16.71 7.17 15.33
C PRO A 528 -15.87 8.19 14.54
N TYR A 529 -14.96 7.76 13.67
CA TYR A 529 -13.76 8.54 13.33
C TYR A 529 -13.92 9.82 12.52
N GLY A 530 -15.03 10.03 11.82
CA GLY A 530 -15.31 11.40 11.34
C GLY A 530 -15.41 12.36 12.53
N ASN A 531 -16.25 12.02 13.51
CA ASN A 531 -16.49 12.84 14.69
C ASN A 531 -15.44 12.66 15.78
N PHE A 532 -14.83 11.49 15.96
CA PHE A 532 -13.78 11.27 16.97
C PHE A 532 -12.50 11.98 16.58
N PHE A 533 -12.02 11.87 15.33
CA PHE A 533 -10.86 12.65 14.93
C PHE A 533 -11.19 14.14 14.90
N ALA A 534 -12.41 14.54 14.50
CA ALA A 534 -12.82 15.94 14.62
C ALA A 534 -12.93 16.41 16.09
N PHE A 535 -13.35 15.54 17.01
CA PHE A 535 -13.46 15.79 18.44
C PHE A 535 -12.09 15.86 19.10
N SER A 536 -11.22 14.87 18.87
CA SER A 536 -9.85 14.84 19.36
C SER A 536 -9.06 16.00 18.78
N ARG A 537 -9.16 16.31 17.48
CA ARG A 537 -8.59 17.53 16.88
C ARG A 537 -9.19 18.80 17.48
N GLY A 538 -10.50 18.79 17.80
CA GLY A 538 -11.18 19.89 18.48
C GLY A 538 -10.60 20.20 19.87
N ILE A 539 -10.11 19.17 20.57
CA ILE A 539 -9.41 19.28 21.85
C ILE A 539 -7.92 19.60 21.64
N ILE A 540 -7.24 18.92 20.71
CA ILE A 540 -5.78 18.97 20.61
C ILE A 540 -5.31 20.19 19.82
N ASN A 541 -5.92 20.56 18.69
CA ASN A 541 -5.37 21.60 17.79
C ASN A 541 -5.28 23.01 18.42
N TYR A 542 -5.97 23.26 19.53
CA TYR A 542 -6.01 24.56 20.21
C TYR A 542 -5.51 24.45 21.66
N TYR A 543 -4.39 23.73 21.87
CA TYR A 543 -3.83 23.36 23.17
C TYR A 543 -4.03 24.44 24.24
N HIS A 544 -3.58 25.68 23.98
CA HIS A 544 -3.63 26.80 24.94
C HIS A 544 -5.03 27.23 25.45
N ASN A 545 -6.13 26.77 24.83
CA ASN A 545 -7.49 27.15 25.20
C ASN A 545 -8.38 25.97 25.62
N THR A 546 -8.02 24.75 25.23
CA THR A 546 -8.83 23.54 25.42
C THR A 546 -8.25 22.62 26.49
N MET A 547 -6.94 22.67 26.70
CA MET A 547 -6.26 21.85 27.70
C MET A 547 -5.09 22.58 28.35
N GLU A 548 -4.72 22.15 29.53
CA GLU A 548 -3.52 22.61 30.23
C GLU A 548 -2.55 21.44 30.25
N VAL A 549 -1.57 21.42 29.34
CA VAL A 549 -0.58 20.34 29.27
C VAL A 549 0.37 20.48 30.46
N TRP A 550 0.43 19.44 31.29
CA TRP A 550 1.28 19.42 32.48
C TRP A 550 2.63 18.75 32.19
N ALA A 551 2.61 17.60 31.51
CA ALA A 551 3.81 16.86 31.17
C ALA A 551 3.71 16.34 29.74
N GLU A 552 4.79 16.46 28.99
CA GLU A 552 4.90 15.95 27.62
C GLU A 552 6.30 15.38 27.42
N VAL A 553 6.40 14.22 26.80
CA VAL A 553 7.65 13.58 26.38
C VAL A 553 7.53 13.22 24.91
N ALA A 554 8.60 13.46 24.16
CA ALA A 554 8.68 13.10 22.76
C ALA A 554 10.04 12.49 22.48
N ASP A 555 10.07 11.50 21.62
CA ASP A 555 11.28 10.88 21.13
C ASP A 555 11.14 10.54 19.65
N THR A 556 12.21 10.63 18.87
CA THR A 556 12.16 10.53 17.40
C THR A 556 13.02 9.38 16.93
N ASN A 557 12.44 8.47 16.16
CA ASN A 557 13.17 7.43 15.45
C ASN A 557 13.89 8.05 14.24
N LEU A 558 15.22 8.05 14.29
CA LEU A 558 16.07 8.65 13.26
C LEU A 558 16.38 7.71 12.09
N GLU A 559 16.06 6.41 12.21
CA GLU A 559 16.35 5.42 11.16
C GLU A 559 15.37 5.49 10.00
N THR A 560 14.09 5.74 10.27
CA THR A 560 13.02 5.76 9.25
C THR A 560 12.83 7.14 8.62
N VAL A 561 12.28 7.19 7.40
CA VAL A 561 11.78 8.42 6.76
C VAL A 561 10.34 8.17 6.27
N PRO A 562 9.32 8.92 6.72
CA PRO A 562 9.40 10.04 7.67
C PRO A 562 9.88 9.60 9.06
N PHE A 563 10.46 10.55 9.80
CA PHE A 563 10.96 10.32 11.16
C PHE A 563 9.78 10.06 12.09
N ALA A 564 9.59 8.79 12.48
CA ALA A 564 8.48 8.40 13.34
C ALA A 564 8.69 8.99 14.74
N LYS A 565 7.71 9.76 15.25
CA LYS A 565 7.77 10.36 16.58
C LYS A 565 6.92 9.55 17.55
N VAL A 566 7.52 9.19 18.68
CA VAL A 566 6.84 8.58 19.82
C VAL A 566 6.63 9.66 20.86
N GLU A 567 5.39 10.09 21.00
CA GLU A 567 5.02 11.19 21.90
C GLU A 567 4.07 10.69 22.98
N ALA A 568 4.13 11.27 24.17
CA ALA A 568 3.16 11.02 25.23
C ALA A 568 2.97 12.28 26.07
N SER A 569 1.72 12.60 26.43
CA SER A 569 1.40 13.78 27.21
C SER A 569 0.29 13.53 28.23
N VAL A 570 0.33 14.31 29.30
CA VAL A 570 -0.67 14.38 30.36
C VAL A 570 -1.11 15.83 30.49
N ALA A 571 -2.42 16.06 30.40
CA ALA A 571 -3.00 17.40 30.42
C ALA A 571 -4.28 17.43 31.24
N ARG A 572 -4.63 18.60 31.77
CA ARG A 572 -5.98 18.88 32.24
C ARG A 572 -6.89 19.22 31.08
N LEU A 573 -8.08 18.63 31.02
CA LEU A 573 -9.09 19.07 30.05
C LEU A 573 -9.82 20.31 30.60
N LEU A 574 -9.72 21.43 29.89
CA LEU A 574 -10.42 22.67 30.24
C LEU A 574 -11.76 22.77 29.51
N ARG A 575 -11.80 22.38 28.23
CA ARG A 575 -12.98 22.48 27.35
C ARG A 575 -12.97 21.38 26.29
N TRP A 576 -14.16 20.99 25.82
CA TRP A 576 -14.30 19.98 24.76
C TRP A 576 -13.87 20.45 23.36
N LYS A 577 -13.84 21.76 23.12
CA LYS A 577 -13.33 22.38 21.89
C LYS A 577 -13.09 23.87 22.08
N TYR A 578 -12.42 24.52 21.14
CA TYR A 578 -12.29 25.98 21.12
C TYR A 578 -13.68 26.65 21.20
N ARG A 579 -13.86 27.55 22.18
CA ARG A 579 -15.16 28.18 22.55
C ARG A 579 -16.27 27.21 22.96
N GLY A 580 -15.94 25.95 23.24
CA GLY A 580 -16.87 24.94 23.75
C GLY A 580 -17.07 25.01 25.27
N GLY A 581 -18.00 24.18 25.77
CA GLY A 581 -18.25 23.99 27.19
C GLY A 581 -17.10 23.26 27.91
N ALA A 582 -16.99 23.50 29.21
CA ALA A 582 -16.10 22.76 30.09
C ALA A 582 -16.65 21.34 30.36
N PRO A 583 -15.81 20.36 30.71
CA PRO A 583 -16.29 19.07 31.19
C PRO A 583 -17.05 19.24 32.52
N ASN A 584 -18.10 18.44 32.71
CA ASN A 584 -18.97 18.52 33.89
C ASN A 584 -18.24 18.12 35.19
N LEU A 585 -17.22 17.27 35.06
CA LEU A 585 -16.32 16.88 36.14
C LEU A 585 -14.89 17.29 35.75
N PRO A 586 -14.03 17.61 36.73
CA PRO A 586 -12.61 17.78 36.46
C PRO A 586 -12.04 16.52 35.81
N SER A 587 -11.32 16.68 34.70
CA SER A 587 -10.82 15.57 33.90
C SER A 587 -9.36 15.75 33.50
N ILE A 588 -8.64 14.64 33.48
CA ILE A 588 -7.26 14.51 32.98
C ILE A 588 -7.31 13.80 31.64
N LEU A 589 -6.57 14.32 30.66
CA LEU A 589 -6.32 13.70 29.38
C LEU A 589 -4.92 13.07 29.40
N VAL A 590 -4.84 11.79 29.05
CA VAL A 590 -3.58 11.09 28.78
C VAL A 590 -3.56 10.70 27.31
N GLN A 591 -2.51 11.11 26.63
CA GLN A 591 -2.30 10.87 25.21
C GLN A 591 -0.95 10.16 25.00
N VAL A 592 -0.92 9.15 24.12
CA VAL A 592 0.31 8.52 23.60
C VAL A 592 0.15 8.43 22.09
N GLY A 593 1.10 8.97 21.33
CA GLY A 593 1.00 9.13 19.89
C GLY A 593 0.00 10.22 19.48
N TRP A 594 -0.06 10.49 18.18
CA TRP A 594 -1.03 11.41 17.61
C TRP A 594 -2.29 10.65 17.19
N PRO A 595 -3.51 11.10 17.54
CA PRO A 595 -4.74 10.46 17.08
C PRO A 595 -4.85 10.49 15.56
N SER A 596 -4.47 9.39 14.92
CA SER A 596 -4.48 9.19 13.47
C SER A 596 -5.14 7.85 13.13
N ILE A 597 -5.66 7.75 11.91
CA ILE A 597 -6.18 6.48 11.38
C ILE A 597 -5.04 5.54 10.94
N SER A 598 -3.87 6.11 10.66
CA SER A 598 -2.73 5.40 10.08
C SER A 598 -1.68 4.97 11.11
N GLU A 599 -1.78 5.43 12.36
CA GLU A 599 -0.75 5.21 13.39
C GLU A 599 -1.40 4.77 14.70
N PRO A 600 -0.78 3.85 15.46
CA PRO A 600 -1.26 3.48 16.80
C PRO A 600 -1.23 4.68 17.75
N TYR A 601 -2.32 4.89 18.47
CA TYR A 601 -2.41 5.95 19.49
C TYR A 601 -3.21 5.50 20.71
N LEU A 602 -3.00 6.19 21.82
CA LEU A 602 -3.82 6.15 23.02
C LEU A 602 -4.34 7.56 23.27
N PHE A 603 -5.66 7.72 23.37
CA PHE A 603 -6.28 8.99 23.75
C PHE A 603 -7.37 8.71 24.77
N LYS A 604 -7.10 8.98 26.06
CA LYS A 604 -7.99 8.63 27.17
C LYS A 604 -8.20 9.81 28.10
N ILE A 605 -9.47 10.08 28.42
CA ILE A 605 -9.87 11.11 29.37
C ILE A 605 -10.39 10.40 30.63
N PHE A 606 -9.87 10.77 31.79
CA PHE A 606 -10.25 10.25 33.10
C PHE A 606 -10.85 11.37 33.93
N ASN A 607 -12.08 11.21 34.40
CA ASN A 607 -12.66 12.11 35.39
C ASN A 607 -12.34 11.64 36.83
N THR A 608 -12.67 12.44 37.83
CA THR A 608 -12.39 12.13 39.25
C THR A 608 -12.93 10.77 39.71
N LYS A 609 -14.15 10.39 39.29
CA LYS A 609 -14.75 9.09 39.63
C LYS A 609 -14.01 7.92 38.96
N ASP A 610 -13.60 8.12 37.70
CA ASP A 610 -12.83 7.10 36.98
C ASP A 610 -11.51 6.82 37.70
N LEU A 611 -10.82 7.87 38.17
CA LEU A 611 -9.55 7.75 38.89
C LEU A 611 -9.69 7.07 40.25
N GLU A 612 -10.79 7.32 40.99
CA GLU A 612 -11.07 6.64 42.25
C GLU A 612 -11.25 5.12 42.08
N VAL A 613 -12.00 4.72 41.04
CA VAL A 613 -12.18 3.29 40.71
C VAL A 613 -10.86 2.69 40.25
N LEU A 614 -10.17 3.38 39.35
CA LEU A 614 -8.89 2.93 38.80
C LEU A 614 -7.83 2.74 39.89
N SER A 615 -7.79 3.64 40.89
CA SER A 615 -6.84 3.55 42.00
C SER A 615 -6.98 2.25 42.77
N LYS A 616 -8.22 1.79 43.01
CA LYS A 616 -8.48 0.50 43.68
C LYS A 616 -8.07 -0.69 42.82
N VAL A 617 -8.30 -0.60 41.50
CA VAL A 617 -7.94 -1.67 40.55
C VAL A 617 -6.42 -1.79 40.42
N VAL A 618 -5.70 -0.67 40.28
CA VAL A 618 -4.24 -0.65 40.12
C VAL A 618 -3.53 -1.13 41.38
N ASP A 619 -4.03 -0.77 42.56
CA ASP A 619 -3.52 -1.26 43.85
C ASP A 619 -3.60 -2.79 43.96
N ILE A 620 -4.70 -3.39 43.48
CA ILE A 620 -4.93 -4.85 43.54
C ILE A 620 -4.17 -5.60 42.45
N THR A 621 -4.18 -5.09 41.22
CA THR A 621 -3.74 -5.85 40.03
C THR A 621 -2.28 -5.65 39.68
N HIS A 622 -1.66 -4.55 40.12
CA HIS A 622 -0.36 -4.06 39.66
C HIS A 622 -0.22 -3.98 38.12
N GLN A 623 -1.32 -4.06 37.37
CA GLN A 623 -1.30 -3.99 35.91
C GLN A 623 -1.22 -2.53 35.49
N THR A 624 -0.16 -2.19 34.75
CA THR A 624 0.00 -0.85 34.17
C THR A 624 -0.20 -0.88 32.67
N LEU A 625 -0.86 0.17 32.15
CA LEU A 625 -1.02 0.42 30.72
C LEU A 625 0.33 0.87 30.10
N ILE A 626 0.31 1.35 28.86
CA ILE A 626 1.47 1.94 28.15
C ILE A 626 2.15 3.08 28.95
N PHE A 627 1.43 3.66 29.92
CA PHE A 627 1.96 4.58 30.93
C PHE A 627 1.80 4.02 32.34
N GLN A 628 2.69 4.41 33.26
CA GLN A 628 2.77 3.83 34.60
C GLN A 628 2.08 4.73 35.63
N TRP A 629 1.03 4.22 36.28
CA TRP A 629 0.47 4.85 37.47
C TRP A 629 1.45 4.68 38.64
N VAL A 630 1.70 5.76 39.37
CA VAL A 630 2.52 5.73 40.58
C VAL A 630 1.58 5.80 41.77
N LEU A 631 1.65 4.81 42.64
CA LEU A 631 0.86 4.76 43.86
C LEU A 631 1.62 5.45 45.01
N SER A 632 0.87 6.09 45.89
CA SER A 632 1.32 6.54 47.20
C SER A 632 1.53 5.34 48.13
N SER A 633 2.17 5.58 49.28
CA SER A 633 2.28 4.58 50.35
C SER A 633 0.93 4.07 50.88
N GLU A 634 -0.16 4.76 50.56
CA GLU A 634 -1.53 4.44 50.98
C GLU A 634 -2.34 3.68 49.91
N GLY A 635 -1.71 3.29 48.79
CA GLY A 635 -2.39 2.58 47.67
C GLY A 635 -3.23 3.48 46.76
N ALA A 636 -3.26 4.79 47.02
CA ALA A 636 -3.91 5.78 46.16
C ALA A 636 -2.99 6.23 45.00
N ILE A 637 -3.52 6.45 43.80
CA ILE A 637 -2.76 7.04 42.68
C ILE A 637 -2.22 8.42 43.10
N ALA A 638 -0.89 8.55 43.10
CA ALA A 638 -0.16 9.77 43.42
C ALA A 638 0.28 10.55 42.17
N GLY A 639 0.29 9.91 41.00
CA GLY A 639 0.81 10.51 39.78
C GLY A 639 0.82 9.59 38.57
N ILE A 640 1.12 10.17 37.42
CA ILE A 640 1.30 9.48 36.15
C ILE A 640 2.76 9.62 35.73
N LYS A 641 3.42 8.50 35.46
CA LYS A 641 4.75 8.48 34.84
C LYS A 641 4.62 8.16 33.36
N ILE A 642 5.03 9.11 32.53
CA ILE A 642 5.08 8.97 31.07
C ILE A 642 6.51 8.69 30.64
N THR A 643 6.66 7.78 29.69
CA THR A 643 7.96 7.36 29.14
C THR A 643 7.85 7.31 27.62
N ALA A 644 8.78 7.97 26.92
CA ALA A 644 8.96 7.83 25.49
C ALA A 644 10.35 7.29 25.20
N LYS A 645 10.45 6.27 24.34
CA LYS A 645 11.71 5.72 23.86
C LYS A 645 11.56 5.31 22.40
N ALA A 646 12.29 5.99 21.52
CA ALA A 646 12.46 5.56 20.14
C ALA A 646 13.56 4.48 20.04
N ALA A 647 13.59 3.75 18.92
CA ALA A 647 14.63 2.76 18.64
C ALA A 647 16.04 3.36 18.71
N THR A 648 16.19 4.61 18.26
CA THR A 648 17.45 5.34 18.13
C THR A 648 17.90 6.08 19.39
N SER A 649 17.24 5.86 20.53
CA SER A 649 17.49 6.63 21.76
C SER A 649 18.12 5.79 22.86
N ASP A 650 19.32 6.20 23.27
CA ASP A 650 20.11 5.57 24.35
C ASP A 650 19.33 5.50 25.66
N THR A 651 18.65 6.59 26.00
CA THR A 651 17.90 6.75 27.26
C THR A 651 16.46 7.15 26.96
N PRO A 652 15.49 6.59 27.69
CA PRO A 652 14.10 7.00 27.56
C PRO A 652 13.90 8.40 28.14
N SER A 653 13.02 9.21 27.52
CA SER A 653 12.49 10.44 28.09
C SER A 653 11.46 10.06 29.16
N ILE A 654 11.71 10.42 30.43
CA ILE A 654 10.84 10.06 31.56
C ILE A 654 10.45 11.32 32.33
N ARG A 655 9.14 11.57 32.40
CA ARG A 655 8.56 12.59 33.26
C ARG A 655 7.51 12.01 34.17
N PHE A 656 7.45 12.53 35.38
CA PHE A 656 6.45 12.19 36.37
C PHE A 656 5.58 13.39 36.67
N CYS A 657 4.30 13.22 36.40
CA CYS A 657 3.25 14.18 36.62
C CYS A 657 2.51 13.82 37.92
N PRO A 658 2.81 14.46 39.05
CA PRO A 658 2.10 14.22 40.31
C PRO A 658 0.69 14.82 40.22
N ILE A 659 -0.33 14.02 40.48
CA ILE A 659 -1.75 14.44 40.35
C ILE A 659 -2.48 14.25 41.68
N ASP A 660 -3.43 15.13 41.95
CA ASP A 660 -4.49 14.91 42.93
C ASP A 660 -5.73 14.37 42.21
N ILE A 661 -6.09 13.12 42.53
CA ILE A 661 -7.21 12.41 41.90
C ILE A 661 -8.58 12.99 42.28
N THR A 662 -8.70 13.71 43.40
CA THR A 662 -9.97 14.27 43.86
C THR A 662 -10.33 15.56 43.12
N SER A 663 -9.32 16.31 42.69
CA SER A 663 -9.48 17.60 42.02
C SER A 663 -9.08 17.58 40.54
N CYS A 664 -8.42 16.52 40.06
CA CYS A 664 -7.76 16.44 38.76
C CYS A 664 -6.88 17.67 38.52
N THR A 665 -5.99 17.95 39.47
CA THR A 665 -5.00 19.03 39.39
C THR A 665 -3.60 18.51 39.74
N LEU A 666 -2.56 19.30 39.44
CA LEU A 666 -1.19 19.01 39.86
C LEU A 666 -1.07 19.11 41.38
N SER A 667 -0.58 18.04 42.01
CA SER A 667 -0.31 18.02 43.46
C SER A 667 1.06 18.59 43.82
N SER A 668 2.00 18.64 42.86
CA SER A 668 3.30 19.31 42.99
C SER A 668 3.91 19.59 41.60
N GLU A 669 5.12 20.16 41.56
CA GLU A 669 5.83 20.38 40.29
C GLU A 669 6.15 19.05 39.57
N VAL A 670 6.02 19.06 38.25
CA VAL A 670 6.34 17.92 37.39
C VAL A 670 7.84 17.62 37.50
N ARG A 671 8.17 16.35 37.76
CA ARG A 671 9.56 15.91 37.94
C ARG A 671 10.07 15.31 36.64
N GLU A 672 11.22 15.79 36.19
CA GLU A 672 11.93 15.25 35.03
C GLU A 672 13.02 14.28 35.52
N PHE A 673 12.90 13.01 35.15
CA PHE A 673 13.84 11.97 35.55
C PHE A 673 14.89 11.71 34.48
N SER A 674 14.52 11.88 33.20
CA SER A 674 15.40 11.71 32.06
C SER A 674 14.84 12.48 30.87
N GLU A 675 15.71 13.11 30.09
CA GLU A 675 15.33 14.00 29.00
C GLU A 675 15.36 13.34 27.61
N GLY A 676 15.87 12.09 27.53
CA GLY A 676 15.92 11.19 26.37
C GLY A 676 16.36 11.78 25.01
N GLY A 677 16.35 10.92 23.99
CA GLY A 677 16.67 11.31 22.61
C GLY A 677 18.16 11.60 22.33
N LEU A 678 18.47 11.83 21.05
CA LEU A 678 19.80 12.27 20.62
C LEU A 678 19.93 13.79 20.74
N ARG A 679 20.65 14.25 21.78
CA ARG A 679 20.96 15.66 22.03
C ARG A 679 22.44 15.97 21.88
N ALA A 680 22.71 17.22 21.51
CA ALA A 680 24.05 17.76 21.37
C ALA A 680 24.57 18.32 22.71
N TYR A 681 25.88 18.38 22.85
CA TYR A 681 26.58 19.11 23.91
C TYR A 681 27.16 20.39 23.32
N LYS A 682 27.30 21.42 24.16
CA LYS A 682 28.05 22.61 23.75
C LYS A 682 29.54 22.32 23.83
N SER A 683 30.30 22.86 22.89
CA SER A 683 31.75 22.83 22.98
C SER A 683 32.22 23.77 24.08
N ASN A 684 33.32 23.44 24.75
CA ASN A 684 33.95 24.30 25.74
C ASN A 684 34.61 25.55 25.12
N THR A 685 34.97 25.48 23.84
CA THR A 685 35.50 26.59 23.03
C THR A 685 34.75 26.71 21.71
N PRO A 686 34.77 27.86 21.01
CA PRO A 686 34.20 27.97 19.67
C PRO A 686 34.94 27.09 18.65
N TYR A 687 34.23 26.60 17.62
CA TYR A 687 34.83 25.89 16.49
C TYR A 687 35.63 26.87 15.63
N VAL A 688 36.85 26.47 15.25
CA VAL A 688 37.69 27.21 14.29
C VAL A 688 37.69 26.42 12.99
N LEU A 689 37.24 27.06 11.91
CA LEU A 689 37.16 26.44 10.58
C LEU A 689 38.36 26.84 9.72
N PRO A 690 38.83 25.96 8.81
CA PRO A 690 39.86 26.32 7.85
C PRO A 690 39.40 27.44 6.91
N GLU A 691 40.37 28.22 6.41
CA GLU A 691 40.10 29.22 5.36
C GLU A 691 39.72 28.55 4.04
N VAL A 692 38.94 29.26 3.22
CA VAL A 692 38.51 28.78 1.91
C VAL A 692 39.72 28.69 0.98
N GLN A 693 39.97 27.49 0.45
CA GLN A 693 40.98 27.25 -0.56
C GLN A 693 40.33 27.29 -1.93
N ARG A 694 40.83 28.15 -2.82
CA ARG A 694 40.22 28.32 -4.14
C ARG A 694 41.28 28.60 -5.20
N VAL A 695 41.27 27.75 -6.23
CA VAL A 695 41.93 27.98 -7.51
C VAL A 695 40.82 28.11 -8.54
N SER A 696 40.67 29.30 -9.10
CA SER A 696 39.54 29.68 -9.96
C SER A 696 40.04 30.60 -11.05
N GLY A 697 39.34 30.63 -12.19
CA GLY A 697 39.51 31.71 -13.15
C GLY A 697 39.10 33.07 -12.57
N GLN A 698 39.26 34.12 -13.38
CA GLN A 698 38.84 35.47 -13.05
C GLN A 698 37.94 36.02 -14.16
N LEU A 699 36.70 36.37 -13.81
CA LEU A 699 35.80 37.12 -14.69
C LEU A 699 36.07 38.61 -14.60
N LEU A 700 35.81 39.33 -15.69
CA LEU A 700 35.78 40.79 -15.68
C LEU A 700 34.63 41.28 -14.79
N GLU A 701 34.91 42.29 -13.95
CA GLU A 701 33.90 42.94 -13.09
C GLU A 701 33.22 44.12 -13.79
N GLU A 702 33.96 44.82 -14.66
CA GLU A 702 33.49 45.98 -15.40
C GLU A 702 33.79 45.85 -16.90
N THR A 703 33.03 46.58 -17.71
CA THR A 703 33.25 46.60 -19.17
C THR A 703 34.59 47.30 -19.45
N PRO A 704 35.52 46.66 -20.16
CA PRO A 704 36.92 47.10 -20.19
C PRO A 704 37.13 48.46 -20.88
N ARG A 705 36.27 48.83 -21.83
CA ARG A 705 36.22 50.14 -22.48
C ARG A 705 34.86 50.41 -23.12
N GLU A 706 34.59 51.66 -23.43
CA GLU A 706 33.45 52.03 -24.27
C GLU A 706 33.68 51.65 -25.75
N ALA A 707 32.60 51.43 -26.49
CA ALA A 707 32.64 51.18 -27.93
C ALA A 707 33.08 52.45 -28.68
N ARG A 708 34.03 52.29 -29.61
CA ARG A 708 34.55 53.39 -30.43
C ARG A 708 33.47 53.90 -31.39
N LYS A 709 33.37 55.23 -31.51
CA LYS A 709 32.40 55.93 -32.37
C LYS A 709 33.06 56.82 -33.44
N ASP A 710 34.39 56.82 -33.51
CA ASP A 710 35.20 57.79 -34.25
C ASP A 710 35.62 57.33 -35.65
N PHE A 711 35.27 56.09 -36.04
CA PHE A 711 35.61 55.53 -37.35
C PHE A 711 35.09 56.40 -38.51
N LYS A 712 35.96 56.62 -39.49
CA LYS A 712 35.66 57.44 -40.67
C LYS A 712 35.15 56.57 -41.80
N THR A 713 34.21 57.12 -42.58
CA THR A 713 33.78 56.52 -43.84
C THR A 713 34.99 56.37 -44.78
N ARG A 714 35.14 55.20 -45.39
CA ARG A 714 36.07 54.96 -46.49
C ARG A 714 35.27 54.81 -47.76
N THR A 715 35.47 55.69 -48.73
CA THR A 715 34.76 55.66 -50.02
C THR A 715 35.78 55.63 -51.15
N THR A 716 35.38 55.09 -52.29
CA THR A 716 36.12 55.32 -53.53
C THR A 716 36.03 56.81 -53.92
N PRO A 717 36.99 57.32 -54.73
CA PRO A 717 37.07 58.74 -55.07
C PRO A 717 35.83 59.30 -55.79
N ASN A 718 35.10 58.45 -56.52
CA ASN A 718 33.97 58.83 -57.36
C ASN A 718 32.62 58.78 -56.63
N LEU A 719 32.57 58.28 -55.39
CA LEU A 719 31.34 58.06 -54.63
C LEU A 719 31.21 59.07 -53.46
N PRO A 720 30.50 60.20 -53.62
CA PRO A 720 30.46 61.26 -52.62
C PRO A 720 29.43 60.97 -51.51
N VAL A 721 29.68 59.96 -50.69
CA VAL A 721 28.80 59.48 -49.61
C VAL A 721 29.47 59.69 -48.24
N VAL A 722 28.68 59.99 -47.21
CA VAL A 722 29.12 59.93 -45.80
C VAL A 722 28.26 58.93 -45.04
N LEU A 723 28.92 57.98 -44.38
CA LEU A 723 28.30 57.04 -43.47
C LEU A 723 28.53 57.49 -42.01
N LYS A 724 27.47 57.56 -41.21
CA LYS A 724 27.54 57.87 -39.77
C LYS A 724 26.68 56.93 -38.96
N THR A 725 27.15 56.53 -37.78
CA THR A 725 26.37 55.75 -36.82
C THR A 725 25.22 56.59 -36.25
N LEU A 726 24.01 56.04 -36.22
CA LEU A 726 22.82 56.65 -35.59
C LEU A 726 22.43 55.98 -34.27
N SER A 727 22.78 54.71 -34.08
CA SER A 727 22.50 53.94 -32.86
C SER A 727 23.49 54.21 -31.72
N GLU A 728 22.98 54.25 -30.48
CA GLU A 728 23.78 54.24 -29.25
C GLU A 728 23.33 53.09 -28.33
N PRO A 729 24.16 52.06 -28.08
CA PRO A 729 25.48 51.81 -28.66
C PRO A 729 25.46 51.56 -30.19
N PRO A 730 26.61 51.66 -30.90
CA PRO A 730 26.68 51.48 -32.37
C PRO A 730 26.08 50.17 -32.85
N LEU A 731 26.27 49.09 -32.09
CA LEU A 731 25.72 47.76 -32.35
C LEU A 731 25.03 47.25 -31.08
N ALA A 732 23.84 46.67 -31.25
CA ALA A 732 23.15 45.90 -30.22
C ALA A 732 23.19 44.41 -30.58
N ALA A 733 23.62 43.56 -29.66
CA ALA A 733 23.76 42.13 -29.88
C ALA A 733 22.53 41.35 -29.38
N ASN A 734 22.08 40.35 -30.15
CA ASN A 734 20.98 39.42 -29.86
C ASN A 734 19.73 40.08 -29.22
N PRO A 735 19.17 41.17 -29.78
CA PRO A 735 18.05 41.89 -29.16
C PRO A 735 16.70 41.14 -29.24
N LYS A 736 16.54 40.24 -30.22
CA LYS A 736 15.28 39.51 -30.47
C LYS A 736 15.41 38.00 -30.48
N PHE A 737 16.57 37.46 -30.86
CA PHE A 737 16.82 36.02 -30.93
C PHE A 737 18.29 35.76 -30.62
N ALA A 738 18.57 34.73 -29.82
CA ALA A 738 19.92 34.27 -29.50
C ALA A 738 20.09 32.81 -29.98
N ASN A 739 21.17 32.54 -30.70
CA ASN A 739 21.49 31.21 -31.24
C ASN A 739 22.79 30.67 -30.62
N GLY A 740 22.97 29.35 -30.59
CA GLY A 740 24.18 28.67 -30.14
C GLY A 740 25.33 28.71 -31.15
N GLU A 741 25.03 28.87 -32.44
CA GLU A 741 26.03 28.84 -33.54
C GLU A 741 26.45 30.23 -34.04
N THR A 742 25.61 31.23 -33.85
CA THR A 742 25.81 32.59 -34.37
C THR A 742 25.32 33.63 -33.39
N ASP A 743 26.00 34.77 -33.32
CA ASP A 743 25.51 35.97 -32.64
C ASP A 743 24.98 36.96 -33.66
N TYR A 744 23.78 37.48 -33.41
CA TYR A 744 23.10 38.45 -34.25
C TYR A 744 23.37 39.86 -33.75
N PHE A 745 23.62 40.81 -34.64
CA PHE A 745 23.86 42.20 -34.29
C PHE A 745 22.96 43.10 -35.11
N THR A 746 22.39 44.12 -34.49
CA THR A 746 21.60 45.15 -35.18
C THR A 746 22.23 46.52 -34.98
N GLY A 747 22.19 47.35 -36.01
CA GLY A 747 22.64 48.73 -35.93
C GLY A 747 21.84 49.61 -36.87
N THR A 748 22.02 50.92 -36.72
CA THR A 748 21.42 51.90 -37.65
C THR A 748 22.48 52.91 -38.05
N ILE A 749 22.64 53.11 -39.36
CA ILE A 749 23.56 54.10 -39.92
C ILE A 749 22.82 55.06 -40.84
N SER A 750 23.34 56.28 -40.95
CA SER A 750 22.94 57.30 -41.91
C SER A 750 23.82 57.18 -43.14
N VAL A 751 23.22 56.93 -44.30
CA VAL A 751 23.84 57.01 -45.63
C VAL A 751 23.48 58.36 -46.25
N PHE A 752 24.40 59.32 -46.24
CA PHE A 752 24.15 60.69 -46.72
C PHE A 752 24.82 60.96 -48.07
N ASN A 753 24.03 61.40 -49.05
CA ASN A 753 24.52 61.81 -50.37
C ASN A 753 25.04 63.27 -50.33
N LYS A 754 26.33 63.47 -50.61
CA LYS A 754 26.98 64.79 -50.55
C LYS A 754 26.83 65.62 -51.83
N HIS A 755 26.21 65.11 -52.89
CA HIS A 755 25.98 65.90 -54.11
C HIS A 755 25.27 67.24 -53.77
N PRO A 756 25.57 68.33 -54.50
CA PRO A 756 24.93 69.62 -54.26
C PRO A 756 23.40 69.55 -54.41
N ALA A 757 22.67 70.35 -53.63
CA ALA A 757 21.23 70.49 -53.79
C ALA A 757 20.91 71.00 -55.21
N GLY A 758 20.03 70.29 -55.93
CA GLY A 758 19.67 70.60 -57.34
C GLY A 758 20.48 69.82 -58.40
N SER A 759 21.44 68.98 -58.01
CA SER A 759 22.02 67.97 -58.90
C SER A 759 20.97 66.92 -59.27
N LEU A 760 20.98 66.40 -60.51
CA LEU A 760 20.14 65.27 -60.96
C LEU A 760 20.84 63.92 -60.79
N ALA A 761 21.79 63.80 -59.85
CA ALA A 761 22.62 62.61 -59.62
C ALA A 761 22.23 61.88 -58.31
N PRO A 762 21.15 61.07 -58.31
CA PRO A 762 20.88 60.15 -57.21
C PRO A 762 21.94 59.05 -57.19
N ILE A 763 22.34 58.63 -55.99
CA ILE A 763 23.25 57.48 -55.82
C ILE A 763 22.39 56.26 -55.53
N SER A 764 22.49 55.23 -56.37
CA SER A 764 21.69 54.00 -56.24
C SER A 764 22.55 52.85 -55.76
N PHE A 765 22.26 52.33 -54.57
CA PHE A 765 22.98 51.21 -53.97
C PHE A 765 22.42 49.89 -54.46
N SER A 766 23.26 49.01 -55.01
CA SER A 766 22.90 47.71 -55.57
C SER A 766 22.99 46.58 -54.52
N SER A 767 23.92 46.68 -53.58
CA SER A 767 24.12 45.66 -52.54
C SER A 767 24.63 46.24 -51.22
N VAL A 768 24.34 45.53 -50.13
CA VAL A 768 24.89 45.77 -48.80
C VAL A 768 25.52 44.47 -48.30
N THR A 769 26.81 44.50 -48.02
CA THR A 769 27.56 43.36 -47.49
C THR A 769 28.23 43.73 -46.17
N ALA A 770 28.59 42.72 -45.37
CA ALA A 770 29.24 42.95 -44.09
C ALA A 770 30.36 41.93 -43.85
N PHE A 771 31.39 42.39 -43.18
CA PHE A 771 32.51 41.57 -42.73
C PHE A 771 32.74 41.83 -41.24
N TYR A 772 33.23 40.82 -40.53
CA TYR A 772 33.54 40.94 -39.12
C TYR A 772 34.99 40.58 -38.84
N ARG A 773 35.50 41.10 -37.72
CA ARG A 773 36.85 40.86 -37.24
C ARG A 773 36.85 40.99 -35.72
N LEU A 774 37.54 40.10 -35.01
CA LEU A 774 37.83 40.32 -33.60
C LEU A 774 39.12 41.16 -33.49
N VAL A 775 39.16 42.10 -32.54
CA VAL A 775 40.35 42.94 -32.33
C VAL A 775 41.60 42.06 -32.16
N GLY A 776 42.68 42.42 -32.87
CA GLY A 776 43.92 41.64 -32.92
C GLY A 776 44.00 40.55 -34.00
N ASP A 777 42.91 40.25 -34.73
CA ASP A 777 43.02 39.42 -35.95
C ASP A 777 43.83 40.17 -37.04
N GLU A 778 44.22 39.55 -38.15
CA GLU A 778 44.94 40.25 -39.23
C GLU A 778 44.02 40.64 -40.40
N GLU A 779 42.87 39.96 -40.55
CA GLU A 779 41.98 40.08 -41.71
C GLU A 779 40.49 40.10 -41.30
N TYR A 780 39.65 40.61 -42.20
CA TYR A 780 38.19 40.59 -42.07
C TYR A 780 37.60 39.32 -42.70
N LYS A 781 36.63 38.70 -42.02
CA LYS A 781 35.91 37.50 -42.47
C LYS A 781 34.47 37.84 -42.87
N PRO A 782 33.87 37.19 -43.88
CA PRO A 782 32.48 37.43 -44.24
C PRO A 782 31.52 37.01 -43.11
N VAL A 783 30.47 37.78 -42.88
CA VAL A 783 29.38 37.37 -41.96
C VAL A 783 28.53 36.25 -42.60
N LYS A 784 27.74 35.52 -41.80
CA LYS A 784 26.87 34.44 -42.30
C LYS A 784 25.69 34.99 -43.11
N SER A 785 25.11 36.10 -42.66
CA SER A 785 24.02 36.79 -43.38
C SER A 785 23.95 38.27 -43.01
N VAL A 786 23.39 39.06 -43.93
CA VAL A 786 23.05 40.48 -43.76
C VAL A 786 21.58 40.65 -44.11
N GLU A 787 20.85 41.40 -43.28
CA GLU A 787 19.41 41.65 -43.43
C GLU A 787 19.15 43.16 -43.34
N LEU A 788 18.30 43.69 -44.22
CA LEU A 788 17.82 45.07 -44.16
C LEU A 788 16.52 45.09 -43.34
N LEU A 789 16.57 45.72 -42.17
CA LEU A 789 15.47 45.72 -41.19
C LEU A 789 14.43 46.82 -41.47
N ASP A 790 14.76 47.74 -42.36
CA ASP A 790 13.87 48.80 -42.85
C ASP A 790 12.90 48.32 -43.95
N GLY A 791 13.04 47.07 -44.42
CA GLY A 791 12.17 46.48 -45.45
C GLY A 791 12.39 47.03 -46.85
N VAL A 792 13.51 47.74 -47.07
CA VAL A 792 13.87 48.34 -48.35
C VAL A 792 14.35 47.26 -49.32
N ALA A 793 13.83 47.28 -50.55
CA ALA A 793 14.34 46.45 -51.65
C ALA A 793 15.46 47.19 -52.40
N LEU A 794 16.58 46.50 -52.62
CA LEU A 794 17.67 47.01 -53.45
C LEU A 794 17.40 46.71 -54.94
N PRO A 795 17.81 47.60 -55.87
CA PRO A 795 18.60 48.81 -55.63
C PRO A 795 17.80 49.96 -55.03
N TYR A 796 18.42 50.73 -54.11
CA TYR A 796 17.80 51.87 -53.44
C TYR A 796 18.54 53.17 -53.73
N SER A 797 17.81 54.20 -54.18
CA SER A 797 18.36 55.48 -54.59
C SER A 797 18.24 56.55 -53.50
N VAL A 798 19.35 57.24 -53.21
CA VAL A 798 19.42 58.37 -52.28
C VAL A 798 19.64 59.67 -53.06
N ASP A 799 18.66 60.56 -53.03
CA ASP A 799 18.74 61.86 -53.70
C ASP A 799 19.83 62.78 -53.12
N PRO A 800 20.36 63.73 -53.92
CA PRO A 800 21.34 64.71 -53.44
C PRO A 800 20.89 65.45 -52.17
N ARG A 801 21.79 65.55 -51.18
CA ARG A 801 21.53 66.12 -49.85
C ARG A 801 20.44 65.42 -49.03
N GLN A 802 20.02 64.21 -49.41
CA GLN A 802 19.18 63.38 -48.57
C GLN A 802 19.97 62.31 -47.81
N THR A 803 19.33 61.78 -46.77
CA THR A 803 19.85 60.72 -45.91
C THR A 803 18.94 59.52 -45.97
N TRP A 804 19.50 58.35 -46.21
CA TRP A 804 18.85 57.07 -45.93
C TRP A 804 19.26 56.58 -44.54
N SER A 805 18.27 56.37 -43.67
CA SER A 805 18.46 55.73 -42.37
C SER A 805 18.40 54.21 -42.56
N LEU A 806 19.55 53.61 -42.82
CA LEU A 806 19.68 52.17 -43.04
C LEU A 806 19.72 51.44 -41.68
N ALA A 807 18.66 50.70 -41.39
CA ALA A 807 18.63 49.75 -40.27
C ALA A 807 19.01 48.36 -40.79
N PHE A 808 19.98 47.72 -40.17
CA PHE A 808 20.51 46.43 -40.63
C PHE A 808 20.65 45.43 -39.48
N GLY A 809 20.62 44.15 -39.84
CA GLY A 809 20.94 43.01 -39.01
C GLY A 809 22.06 42.18 -39.64
N VAL A 810 22.99 41.68 -38.85
CA VAL A 810 24.08 40.81 -39.31
C VAL A 810 24.26 39.61 -38.38
N SER A 811 24.48 38.44 -38.98
CA SER A 811 24.74 37.20 -38.22
C SER A 811 26.21 36.83 -38.28
N VAL A 812 26.91 36.89 -37.14
CA VAL A 812 28.33 36.55 -37.02
C VAL A 812 28.47 35.09 -36.56
N PRO A 813 29.22 34.23 -37.28
CA PRO A 813 29.45 32.86 -36.87
C PRO A 813 30.38 32.77 -35.65
N ARG A 814 30.13 31.81 -34.77
CA ARG A 814 31.01 31.47 -33.65
C ARG A 814 32.08 30.46 -34.09
N SER A 815 33.15 30.31 -33.29
CA SER A 815 34.12 29.24 -33.49
C SER A 815 33.48 27.87 -33.25
N GLU A 816 34.11 26.79 -33.73
CA GLU A 816 33.60 25.43 -33.52
C GLU A 816 33.53 25.05 -32.03
N GLU A 817 34.50 25.51 -31.23
CA GLU A 817 34.54 25.31 -29.77
C GLU A 817 33.42 26.07 -29.07
N ASP A 818 33.19 27.33 -29.47
CA ASP A 818 32.13 28.17 -28.92
C ASP A 818 30.73 27.66 -29.30
N ALA A 819 30.57 27.16 -30.52
CA ALA A 819 29.31 26.57 -30.98
C ALA A 819 28.96 25.28 -30.21
N LYS A 820 29.95 24.48 -29.80
CA LYS A 820 29.75 23.27 -28.99
C LYS A 820 29.18 23.56 -27.60
N LEU A 821 29.42 24.75 -27.04
CA LEU A 821 28.86 25.17 -25.75
C LEU A 821 27.34 25.41 -25.81
N GLN A 822 26.78 25.70 -26.99
CA GLN A 822 25.35 25.96 -27.21
C GLN A 822 24.78 27.07 -26.29
N VAL A 823 25.64 28.02 -25.87
CA VAL A 823 25.26 29.13 -24.99
C VAL A 823 24.39 30.13 -25.73
N ARG A 824 23.28 30.57 -25.14
CA ARG A 824 22.37 31.56 -25.74
C ARG A 824 22.32 32.80 -24.86
N TRP A 825 22.89 33.89 -25.35
CA TRP A 825 22.90 35.16 -24.63
C TRP A 825 22.00 36.18 -25.29
N TRP A 826 21.09 36.73 -24.50
CA TRP A 826 20.22 37.83 -24.89
C TRP A 826 20.89 39.17 -24.62
N ASN A 827 20.70 40.14 -25.50
CA ASN A 827 21.23 41.51 -25.37
C ASN A 827 22.76 41.60 -25.25
N ARG A 828 23.49 40.53 -25.58
CA ARG A 828 24.96 40.46 -25.61
C ARG A 828 25.42 39.35 -26.54
N ALA A 829 26.70 39.35 -26.93
CA ALA A 829 27.27 38.40 -27.89
C ALA A 829 28.36 37.52 -27.25
N PHE A 830 28.27 36.22 -27.46
CA PHE A 830 29.24 35.24 -26.95
C PHE A 830 30.58 35.30 -27.70
N VAL A 831 30.53 35.56 -29.02
CA VAL A 831 31.71 35.68 -29.89
C VAL A 831 32.65 36.82 -29.47
N ALA A 832 32.11 37.88 -28.87
CA ALA A 832 32.86 39.09 -28.49
C ALA A 832 33.23 39.12 -26.99
N ARG A 833 33.22 37.96 -26.31
CA ARG A 833 33.36 37.90 -24.85
C ARG A 833 34.78 38.21 -24.35
N GLN A 834 35.80 37.75 -25.08
CA GLN A 834 37.20 37.95 -24.70
C GLN A 834 37.84 39.13 -25.44
N ARG A 835 37.37 39.42 -26.65
CA ARG A 835 37.89 40.49 -27.52
C ARG A 835 36.73 41.25 -28.14
N PRO A 836 36.79 42.59 -28.23
CA PRO A 836 35.78 43.37 -28.94
C PRO A 836 35.66 42.95 -30.41
N LEU A 837 34.48 43.14 -30.97
CA LEU A 837 34.13 42.79 -32.33
C LEU A 837 33.97 44.06 -33.17
N ARG A 838 34.60 44.07 -34.35
CA ARG A 838 34.40 45.11 -35.36
C ARG A 838 33.63 44.53 -36.55
N ILE A 839 32.62 45.27 -37.01
CA ILE A 839 31.83 44.95 -38.19
C ILE A 839 32.05 46.05 -39.23
N LYS A 840 32.60 45.67 -40.38
CA LYS A 840 32.77 46.53 -41.55
C LYS A 840 31.56 46.33 -42.47
N LEU A 841 30.70 47.34 -42.56
CA LEU A 841 29.60 47.37 -43.50
C LEU A 841 30.07 48.01 -44.81
N VAL A 842 29.81 47.36 -45.95
CA VAL A 842 30.19 47.82 -47.30
C VAL A 842 28.92 47.96 -48.14
N LEU A 843 28.72 49.13 -48.72
CA LEU A 843 27.64 49.43 -49.65
C LEU A 843 28.26 49.63 -51.03
N THR A 844 27.74 48.91 -52.02
CA THR A 844 28.17 48.98 -53.42
C THR A 844 27.07 49.65 -54.24
N ASP A 845 27.43 50.61 -55.09
CA ASP A 845 26.48 51.25 -55.98
C ASP A 845 26.26 50.46 -57.29
N VAL A 846 25.45 51.00 -58.20
CA VAL A 846 25.19 50.39 -59.51
C VAL A 846 26.35 50.54 -60.50
N GLU A 847 27.36 51.36 -60.18
CA GLU A 847 28.59 51.56 -60.95
C GLU A 847 29.78 50.76 -60.35
N ASP A 848 29.49 49.82 -59.45
CA ASP A 848 30.46 49.01 -58.70
C ASP A 848 31.45 49.81 -57.84
N GLU A 849 31.09 51.05 -57.47
CA GLU A 849 31.84 51.89 -56.54
C GLU A 849 31.41 51.59 -55.08
N GLU A 850 32.38 51.58 -54.15
CA GLU A 850 32.15 51.12 -52.77
C GLU A 850 32.32 52.23 -51.73
N CYS A 851 31.47 52.20 -50.70
CA CYS A 851 31.69 52.91 -49.45
C CYS A 851 31.55 51.98 -48.25
N SER A 852 32.33 52.22 -47.19
CA SER A 852 32.33 51.38 -46.00
C SER A 852 32.46 52.16 -44.70
N LEU A 853 31.91 51.59 -43.63
CA LEU A 853 31.99 52.08 -42.26
C LEU A 853 32.26 50.92 -41.32
N VAL A 854 33.17 51.12 -40.37
CA VAL A 854 33.48 50.17 -39.29
C VAL A 854 32.66 50.54 -38.06
N LEU A 855 32.02 49.55 -37.45
CA LEU A 855 31.23 49.65 -36.24
C LEU A 855 31.84 48.74 -35.17
N ASP A 856 31.95 49.25 -33.95
CA ASP A 856 32.60 48.55 -32.84
C ASP A 856 31.56 48.06 -31.83
N TYR A 857 31.78 46.86 -31.33
CA TYR A 857 30.98 46.23 -30.30
C TYR A 857 31.88 45.71 -29.20
N VAL A 858 31.70 46.24 -27.99
CA VAL A 858 32.33 45.73 -26.77
C VAL A 858 31.26 44.99 -25.98
N CYS A 859 31.52 43.74 -25.61
CA CYS A 859 30.54 42.96 -24.89
C CYS A 859 30.29 43.56 -23.50
N PRO A 860 29.04 43.88 -23.12
CA PRO A 860 28.74 44.39 -21.79
C PRO A 860 28.97 43.31 -20.75
N VAL A 861 29.60 43.70 -19.63
CA VAL A 861 29.84 42.83 -18.47
C VAL A 861 28.66 42.93 -17.52
N TYR A 862 28.14 41.78 -17.10
CA TYR A 862 27.13 41.71 -16.05
C TYR A 862 27.81 41.34 -14.74
N ALA A 863 27.47 42.06 -13.66
CA ALA A 863 28.00 41.77 -12.34
C ALA A 863 27.76 40.29 -11.99
N PRO A 864 28.83 39.52 -11.73
CA PRO A 864 28.67 38.10 -11.43
C PRO A 864 27.96 37.92 -10.08
N ILE A 865 27.17 36.85 -9.98
CA ILE A 865 26.25 36.62 -8.86
C ILE A 865 27.01 36.55 -7.53
N THR A 866 26.63 37.38 -6.56
CA THR A 866 27.25 37.49 -5.24
C THR A 866 26.48 36.70 -4.17
N ALA A 867 27.01 36.68 -2.95
CA ALA A 867 26.34 36.08 -1.79
C ALA A 867 25.04 36.84 -1.45
N ASP A 868 24.00 36.08 -1.09
CA ASP A 868 22.75 36.61 -0.57
C ASP A 868 22.89 37.03 0.90
N LYS A 869 22.02 37.91 1.39
CA LYS A 869 22.04 38.36 2.81
C LYS A 869 21.84 37.22 3.82
N ASP A 870 21.15 36.16 3.41
CA ASP A 870 20.80 35.01 4.26
C ASP A 870 21.78 33.84 4.09
N ASP A 871 22.84 34.01 3.28
CA ASP A 871 23.87 32.99 3.11
C ASP A 871 24.77 32.92 4.35
N PHE A 872 24.88 31.73 4.94
CA PHE A 872 25.92 31.40 5.91
C PHE A 872 27.26 31.18 5.20
N GLY A 873 27.23 30.68 3.96
CA GLY A 873 28.41 30.44 3.15
C GLY A 873 28.08 30.52 1.66
N PHE A 874 28.97 31.15 0.89
CA PHE A 874 28.87 31.30 -0.55
C PHE A 874 30.18 30.84 -1.20
N PHE A 875 30.13 29.71 -1.89
CA PHE A 875 31.30 29.09 -2.51
C PHE A 875 31.14 29.09 -4.02
N TYR A 876 32.22 29.39 -4.75
CA TYR A 876 32.17 29.45 -6.20
C TYR A 876 33.52 29.22 -6.86
N VAL A 877 33.45 28.81 -8.14
CA VAL A 877 34.52 28.87 -9.13
C VAL A 877 34.03 29.65 -10.34
N GLU A 878 34.94 30.34 -11.01
CA GLU A 878 34.68 31.15 -12.18
C GLU A 878 35.22 30.49 -13.43
N ASP A 879 34.34 30.41 -14.44
CA ASP A 879 34.66 29.87 -15.75
C ASP A 879 34.79 31.02 -16.76
N PRO A 880 36.02 31.46 -17.10
CA PRO A 880 36.24 32.51 -18.10
C PRO A 880 35.97 32.04 -19.54
N VAL A 881 35.82 30.73 -19.79
CA VAL A 881 35.50 30.19 -21.11
C VAL A 881 34.02 30.33 -21.40
N SER A 882 33.16 29.88 -20.48
CA SER A 882 31.70 30.03 -20.60
C SER A 882 31.18 31.38 -20.07
N TRP A 883 32.02 32.18 -19.42
CA TRP A 883 31.68 33.43 -18.73
C TRP A 883 30.60 33.25 -17.65
N GLU A 884 30.68 32.15 -16.90
CA GLU A 884 29.73 31.79 -15.84
C GLU A 884 30.43 31.66 -14.47
N ARG A 885 29.66 31.90 -13.40
CA ARG A 885 30.08 31.62 -12.02
C ARG A 885 29.33 30.40 -11.50
N HIS A 886 30.03 29.29 -11.37
CA HIS A 886 29.49 28.06 -10.77
C HIS A 886 29.57 28.17 -9.25
N LYS A 887 28.42 28.03 -8.58
CA LYS A 887 28.28 28.46 -7.19
C LYS A 887 27.39 27.51 -6.38
N VAL A 888 27.63 27.48 -5.08
CA VAL A 888 26.84 26.76 -4.09
C VAL A 888 26.55 27.70 -2.93
N HIS A 889 25.26 27.85 -2.62
CA HIS A 889 24.78 28.61 -1.48
C HIS A 889 24.54 27.66 -0.30
N VAL A 890 25.00 28.06 0.89
CA VAL A 890 24.61 27.47 2.17
C VAL A 890 23.91 28.55 2.96
N LYS A 891 22.61 28.39 3.20
CA LYS A 891 21.76 29.46 3.75
C LYS A 891 20.71 28.95 4.72
N LYS A 892 19.96 29.88 5.31
CA LYS A 892 18.81 29.56 6.15
C LYS A 892 17.76 28.77 5.35
N GLY A 893 17.28 27.67 5.92
CA GLY A 893 16.21 26.86 5.33
C GLY A 893 14.80 27.42 5.58
N ASN A 894 13.79 26.59 5.35
CA ASN A 894 12.37 26.98 5.51
C ASN A 894 11.97 27.36 6.94
N SER A 895 12.71 26.88 7.94
CA SER A 895 12.51 27.18 9.36
C SER A 895 13.75 27.80 9.98
N GLU A 896 13.61 28.52 11.10
CA GLU A 896 14.74 29.18 11.79
C GLU A 896 15.87 28.23 12.19
N ARG A 897 15.58 26.94 12.34
CA ARG A 897 16.52 25.91 12.79
C ARG A 897 16.90 24.93 11.67
N SER A 898 16.60 25.24 10.41
CA SER A 898 16.99 24.42 9.26
C SER A 898 18.06 25.11 8.43
N VAL A 899 18.86 24.31 7.75
CA VAL A 899 19.94 24.78 6.87
C VAL A 899 19.70 24.24 5.47
N GLN A 900 19.80 25.10 4.47
CA GLN A 900 19.75 24.71 3.07
C GLN A 900 21.17 24.65 2.51
N VAL A 901 21.56 23.51 1.93
CA VAL A 901 22.83 23.30 1.23
C VAL A 901 22.53 23.00 -0.23
N GLY A 902 22.78 23.97 -1.12
CA GLY A 902 22.34 23.89 -2.51
C GLY A 902 20.81 23.76 -2.61
N ASN A 903 20.33 22.62 -3.13
CA ASN A 903 18.89 22.34 -3.29
C ASN A 903 18.28 21.54 -2.12
N VAL A 904 19.09 21.09 -1.15
CA VAL A 904 18.63 20.24 -0.04
C VAL A 904 18.40 21.05 1.22
N VAL A 905 17.23 20.88 1.84
CA VAL A 905 16.88 21.48 3.14
C VAL A 905 17.05 20.44 4.24
N LEU A 906 18.02 20.67 5.12
CA LEU A 906 18.30 19.83 6.29
C LEU A 906 17.55 20.38 7.51
N SER A 907 16.51 19.66 7.93
CA SER A 907 15.80 19.93 9.18
C SER A 907 16.62 19.51 10.40
N VAL A 908 16.18 19.91 11.60
CA VAL A 908 16.78 19.47 12.88
C VAL A 908 16.85 17.94 12.97
N ASP A 909 15.78 17.25 12.59
CA ASP A 909 15.70 15.79 12.66
C ASP A 909 16.64 15.12 11.64
N TRP A 910 16.79 15.71 10.44
CA TRP A 910 17.79 15.28 9.46
C TRP A 910 19.23 15.48 9.96
N MET A 911 19.53 16.63 10.58
CA MET A 911 20.86 16.87 11.17
C MET A 911 21.14 15.90 12.33
N LYS A 912 20.13 15.57 13.15
CA LYS A 912 20.23 14.52 14.17
C LYS A 912 20.47 13.14 13.55
N LYS A 913 19.80 12.79 12.45
CA LYS A 913 20.04 11.52 11.72
C LYS A 913 21.49 11.40 11.26
N LEU A 914 22.07 12.48 10.72
CA LEU A 914 23.48 12.51 10.32
C LEU A 914 24.38 12.22 11.52
N VAL A 915 24.17 12.93 12.64
CA VAL A 915 24.95 12.71 13.86
C VAL A 915 24.79 11.29 14.41
N TYR A 916 23.57 10.74 14.40
CA TYR A 916 23.29 9.37 14.81
C TYR A 916 24.10 8.36 13.99
N GLY A 917 24.03 8.47 12.66
CA GLY A 917 24.82 7.62 11.76
C GLY A 917 26.32 7.73 12.01
N ALA A 918 26.83 8.94 12.25
CA ALA A 918 28.23 9.18 12.63
C ALA A 918 28.64 8.48 13.93
N LEU A 919 27.75 8.44 14.93
CA LEU A 919 28.01 7.79 16.22
C LEU A 919 28.05 6.27 16.08
N GLU A 920 27.16 5.70 15.26
CA GLU A 920 27.11 4.26 14.98
C GLU A 920 28.33 3.78 14.18
N THR A 921 28.69 4.50 13.11
CA THR A 921 29.81 4.10 12.24
C THR A 921 31.18 4.53 12.77
N GLY A 922 31.21 5.57 13.62
CA GLY A 922 32.44 6.26 14.02
C GLY A 922 33.01 7.20 12.96
N GLU A 923 32.34 7.35 11.81
CA GLU A 923 32.75 8.27 10.75
C GLU A 923 32.29 9.69 11.06
N SER A 924 33.22 10.65 11.11
CA SER A 924 32.92 12.04 11.45
C SER A 924 32.72 12.97 10.24
N GLU A 925 33.05 12.50 9.04
CA GLU A 925 32.87 13.21 7.78
C GLU A 925 31.83 12.45 6.94
N ILE A 926 30.60 12.98 6.88
CA ILE A 926 29.48 12.28 6.22
C ILE A 926 29.19 12.94 4.88
N ALA A 927 29.29 12.17 3.79
CA ALA A 927 28.91 12.65 2.46
C ALA A 927 27.40 12.90 2.36
N LEU A 928 27.02 14.05 1.80
CA LEU A 928 25.62 14.47 1.67
C LEU A 928 25.01 14.16 0.29
N ASP A 929 25.78 13.57 -0.62
CA ASP A 929 25.36 13.14 -1.94
C ASP A 929 24.18 12.14 -1.88
N LYS A 930 24.23 11.20 -0.94
CA LYS A 930 23.13 10.24 -0.67
C LYS A 930 21.82 10.92 -0.23
N TYR A 931 21.88 12.16 0.24
CA TYR A 931 20.73 12.97 0.64
C TYR A 931 20.36 14.02 -0.43
N GLY A 932 20.94 13.92 -1.62
CA GLY A 932 20.68 14.82 -2.76
C GLY A 932 21.51 16.10 -2.78
N ALA A 933 22.47 16.26 -1.85
CA ALA A 933 23.31 17.46 -1.79
C ALA A 933 24.63 17.21 -2.54
N GLY A 934 24.62 17.56 -3.81
CA GLY A 934 25.74 17.41 -4.74
C GLY A 934 25.20 17.13 -6.12
N GLU A 935 25.79 17.73 -7.15
CA GLU A 935 25.33 17.57 -8.52
C GLU A 935 26.52 17.61 -9.49
N GLU A 936 26.44 16.80 -10.54
CA GLU A 936 27.23 16.98 -11.75
C GLU A 936 26.37 17.73 -12.77
N LYS A 937 26.87 18.87 -13.24
CA LYS A 937 26.20 19.70 -14.24
C LYS A 937 26.95 19.63 -15.56
N ASN A 938 26.18 19.63 -16.64
CA ASN A 938 26.72 19.68 -18.01
C ASN A 938 27.69 18.53 -18.33
N SER A 939 27.49 17.34 -17.74
CA SER A 939 28.33 16.16 -17.99
C SER A 939 28.48 15.89 -19.49
N GLY A 940 29.72 15.74 -19.95
CA GLY A 940 30.06 15.55 -21.37
C GLY A 940 30.12 16.83 -22.21
N LYS A 941 29.89 18.01 -21.62
CA LYS A 941 30.08 19.32 -22.28
C LYS A 941 31.37 20.01 -21.80
N LEU A 942 31.79 21.02 -22.55
CA LEU A 942 33.04 21.76 -22.28
C LEU A 942 32.98 22.62 -20.98
N ASN A 943 31.79 22.89 -20.44
CA ASN A 943 31.57 23.62 -19.19
C ASN A 943 31.03 22.71 -18.07
N ALA A 944 31.47 21.45 -18.07
CA ALA A 944 31.12 20.50 -17.02
C ALA A 944 31.74 20.91 -15.69
N TRP A 945 30.91 20.93 -14.64
CA TRP A 945 31.37 21.19 -13.28
C TRP A 945 30.58 20.29 -12.33
N SER A 946 31.17 20.02 -11.17
CA SER A 946 30.53 19.23 -10.13
C SER A 946 30.70 19.89 -8.78
N TRP A 947 29.80 19.60 -7.86
CA TRP A 947 30.01 19.94 -6.46
C TRP A 947 29.52 18.83 -5.55
N LYS A 948 30.18 18.73 -4.40
CA LYS A 948 29.89 17.76 -3.34
C LYS A 948 29.90 18.47 -2.00
N ALA A 949 29.09 17.97 -1.08
CA ALA A 949 29.01 18.47 0.28
C ALA A 949 29.19 17.36 1.30
N TRP A 950 29.79 17.69 2.44
CA TRP A 950 29.92 16.83 3.60
C TRP A 950 29.45 17.54 4.86
N ALA A 951 28.83 16.78 5.75
CA ALA A 951 28.52 17.18 7.11
C ALA A 951 29.68 16.78 8.04
N LEU A 952 30.24 17.75 8.78
CA LEU A 952 31.32 17.52 9.73
C LEU A 952 30.77 17.38 11.14
N VAL A 953 30.85 16.18 11.68
CA VAL A 953 30.27 15.79 12.98
C VAL A 953 31.35 15.73 14.05
N ASP A 954 31.12 16.44 15.14
CA ASP A 954 31.88 16.31 16.38
C ASP A 954 31.27 15.18 17.21
N LEU A 955 31.95 14.02 17.25
CA LEU A 955 31.50 12.84 17.99
C LEU A 955 31.55 13.04 19.52
N SER A 956 32.42 13.94 20.03
CA SER A 956 32.51 14.26 21.46
C SER A 956 31.29 15.08 21.88
N CYS A 957 30.98 16.12 21.11
CA CYS A 957 29.85 17.00 21.35
C CYS A 957 28.52 16.45 20.78
N ARG A 958 28.53 15.32 20.07
CA ARG A 958 27.36 14.73 19.39
C ARG A 958 26.60 15.76 18.56
N ARG A 959 27.30 16.52 17.72
CA ARG A 959 26.69 17.57 16.89
C ARG A 959 27.39 17.75 15.55
N LEU A 960 26.62 18.20 14.57
CA LEU A 960 27.12 18.80 13.35
C LEU A 960 27.64 20.19 13.69
N TYR A 961 28.89 20.49 13.33
CA TYR A 961 29.49 21.80 13.61
C TYR A 961 29.77 22.60 12.35
N ALA A 962 29.93 21.95 11.20
CA ALA A 962 30.17 22.63 9.93
C ALA A 962 29.75 21.78 8.73
N PHE A 963 29.60 22.45 7.59
CA PHE A 963 29.51 21.83 6.28
C PHE A 963 30.79 22.10 5.50
N LYS A 964 31.28 21.09 4.81
CA LYS A 964 32.40 21.18 3.87
C LYS A 964 31.85 21.11 2.45
N ILE A 965 32.22 22.06 1.60
CA ILE A 965 31.75 22.15 0.22
C ILE A 965 32.97 22.11 -0.71
N LEU A 966 32.96 21.18 -1.67
CA LEU A 966 33.95 21.11 -2.74
C LEU A 966 33.25 21.34 -4.07
N ILE A 967 33.69 22.35 -4.81
CA ILE A 967 33.31 22.59 -6.20
C ILE A 967 34.52 22.25 -7.06
N THR A 968 34.33 21.50 -8.14
CA THR A 968 35.38 21.18 -9.12
C THR A 968 34.89 21.43 -10.54
N GLN A 969 35.81 21.86 -11.40
CA GLN A 969 35.56 22.07 -12.81
C GLN A 969 36.82 21.70 -13.60
N SER A 970 36.65 20.95 -14.68
CA SER A 970 37.72 20.62 -15.62
C SER A 970 37.48 21.33 -16.94
N LEU A 971 38.43 22.17 -17.37
CA LEU A 971 38.34 22.92 -18.61
C LEU A 971 39.09 22.26 -19.77
N PRO A 972 38.71 22.57 -21.02
CA PRO A 972 39.44 22.14 -22.21
C PRO A 972 40.86 22.72 -22.19
N GLY A 973 41.88 21.87 -22.27
CA GLY A 973 43.30 22.27 -22.16
C GLY A 973 44.01 21.79 -20.89
N GLY A 974 43.32 21.01 -20.03
CA GLY A 974 43.92 20.37 -18.85
C GLY A 974 44.01 21.28 -17.62
N GLN A 975 43.43 22.48 -17.69
CA GLN A 975 43.33 23.38 -16.54
C GLN A 975 42.11 22.99 -15.69
N GLU A 976 42.33 22.89 -14.39
CA GLU A 976 41.30 22.49 -13.43
C GLU A 976 41.13 23.58 -12.38
N TYR A 977 39.87 23.82 -12.00
CA TYR A 977 39.49 24.74 -10.95
C TYR A 977 38.82 24.00 -9.81
N ALA A 978 39.09 24.44 -8.59
CA ALA A 978 38.42 23.94 -7.41
C ALA A 978 38.24 25.02 -6.35
N CYS A 979 37.17 24.87 -5.58
CA CYS A 979 36.89 25.66 -4.39
C CYS A 979 36.50 24.71 -3.27
N LEU A 980 37.33 24.61 -2.23
CA LEU A 980 37.04 23.90 -1.00
C LEU A 980 36.82 24.92 0.11
N GLY A 981 35.64 24.91 0.70
CA GLY A 981 35.29 25.83 1.76
C GLY A 981 34.49 25.17 2.88
N TYR A 982 34.48 25.85 4.01
CA TYR A 982 33.83 25.40 5.23
C TYR A 982 32.88 26.48 5.71
N VAL A 983 31.71 26.07 6.19
CA VAL A 983 30.71 26.97 6.76
C VAL A 983 30.20 26.39 8.07
N ALA A 984 30.13 27.23 9.10
CA ALA A 984 29.64 26.81 10.41
C ALA A 984 28.16 26.40 10.32
N CYS A 985 27.83 25.29 10.97
CA CYS A 985 26.44 24.91 11.16
C CYS A 985 25.86 25.80 12.28
N PRO A 986 24.78 26.57 12.03
CA PRO A 986 24.13 27.34 13.07
C PRO A 986 23.61 26.41 14.18
N ASP A 987 23.41 26.95 15.38
CA ASP A 987 22.89 26.17 16.49
C ASP A 987 21.49 25.62 16.17
N TYR A 988 21.32 24.31 16.34
CA TYR A 988 20.08 23.60 16.04
C TYR A 988 19.74 22.63 17.18
N GLY A 989 18.44 22.48 17.44
CA GLY A 989 17.95 21.61 18.52
C GLY A 989 18.32 22.10 19.93
N ASP A 990 18.17 21.20 20.90
CA ASP A 990 18.45 21.46 22.32
C ASP A 990 19.80 20.88 22.72
N PHE A 991 20.45 21.54 23.70
CA PHE A 991 21.77 21.17 24.20
C PHE A 991 21.73 20.73 25.66
N TYR A 992 22.58 19.76 26.01
CA TYR A 992 22.92 19.54 27.41
C TYR A 992 23.63 20.78 27.99
N LYS A 993 23.40 21.04 29.28
CA LYS A 993 24.06 22.15 30.01
C LYS A 993 25.57 21.93 30.13
N GLU A 994 26.00 20.67 30.15
CA GLU A 994 27.40 20.28 30.22
C GLU A 994 28.13 20.60 28.91
N THR A 995 29.35 21.13 29.02
CA THR A 995 30.23 21.37 27.89
C THR A 995 31.25 20.26 27.71
N ARG A 996 31.64 19.97 26.46
CA ARG A 996 32.63 18.94 26.13
C ARG A 996 33.79 19.52 25.30
N PRO A 997 34.99 18.91 25.34
CA PRO A 997 36.07 19.29 24.45
C PRO A 997 35.72 18.95 22.99
N ILE A 998 36.12 19.84 22.06
CA ILE A 998 35.92 19.65 20.63
C ILE A 998 36.68 18.43 20.14
N ARG A 999 36.03 17.61 19.32
CA ARG A 999 36.67 16.63 18.46
C ARG A 999 36.36 16.94 17.00
N TYR A 1000 37.31 17.56 16.30
CA TYR A 1000 37.16 17.85 14.87
C TYR A 1000 37.01 16.57 14.05
N ALA A 1001 36.27 16.66 12.96
CA ALA A 1001 36.09 15.54 12.05
C ALA A 1001 37.42 15.15 11.39
N VAL A 1002 37.64 13.85 11.24
CA VAL A 1002 38.72 13.29 10.44
C VAL A 1002 38.35 13.43 8.98
N GLU A 1003 38.97 14.40 8.31
CA GLU A 1003 38.71 14.68 6.89
C GLU A 1003 39.46 13.71 5.97
N THR A 1004 38.73 13.08 5.07
CA THR A 1004 39.28 12.15 4.06
C THR A 1004 39.50 12.85 2.73
N VAL A 1005 38.62 13.79 2.37
CA VAL A 1005 38.71 14.55 1.11
C VAL A 1005 39.46 15.85 1.32
N LYS A 1006 40.58 16.02 0.61
CA LYS A 1006 41.43 17.23 0.64
C LYS A 1006 41.22 18.09 -0.61
N PHE A 1007 41.74 19.32 -0.55
CA PHE A 1007 41.82 20.17 -1.74
C PHE A 1007 42.73 19.50 -2.80
N PRO A 1008 42.34 19.47 -4.08
CA PRO A 1008 43.16 18.89 -5.14
C PRO A 1008 44.45 19.70 -5.38
N ASP A 1009 45.52 19.02 -5.79
CA ASP A 1009 46.79 19.66 -6.13
C ASP A 1009 46.68 20.36 -7.49
N LEU A 1010 46.38 21.66 -7.47
CA LEU A 1010 46.13 22.48 -8.67
C LEU A 1010 47.19 23.55 -8.88
N ALA A 1011 47.52 23.82 -10.15
CA ALA A 1011 48.38 24.94 -10.53
C ALA A 1011 47.64 26.29 -10.37
N PRO A 1012 48.34 27.38 -9.96
CA PRO A 1012 47.71 28.71 -9.85
C PRO A 1012 47.13 29.18 -11.19
N TYR A 1013 46.01 29.90 -11.13
CA TYR A 1013 45.44 30.54 -12.31
C TYR A 1013 46.35 31.67 -12.80
N VAL A 1014 46.60 31.69 -14.11
CA VAL A 1014 47.30 32.77 -14.80
C VAL A 1014 46.28 33.46 -15.71
N SER A 1015 45.97 34.73 -15.44
CA SER A 1015 45.05 35.50 -16.28
C SER A 1015 45.66 35.72 -17.67
N PRO A 1016 44.97 35.38 -18.75
CA PRO A 1016 45.43 35.72 -20.09
C PRO A 1016 45.37 37.25 -20.29
N GLU A 1017 46.31 37.78 -21.06
CA GLU A 1017 46.32 39.20 -21.45
C GLU A 1017 45.23 39.43 -22.52
N LEU A 1018 44.28 40.32 -22.24
CA LEU A 1018 43.17 40.62 -23.16
C LEU A 1018 43.56 41.73 -24.13
N ILE A 1019 43.48 41.45 -25.43
CA ILE A 1019 43.67 42.46 -26.48
C ILE A 1019 42.36 43.24 -26.66
N LEU A 1020 42.31 44.46 -26.14
CA LEU A 1020 41.10 45.28 -26.10
C LEU A 1020 40.97 46.27 -27.25
N ASP A 1021 42.09 46.71 -27.86
CA ASP A 1021 42.05 47.61 -29.02
C ASP A 1021 43.27 47.41 -29.95
N ASP A 1022 43.15 47.85 -31.20
CA ASP A 1022 44.23 47.85 -32.19
C ASP A 1022 44.11 49.06 -33.14
N LYS A 1023 45.19 49.34 -33.89
CA LYS A 1023 45.26 50.46 -34.86
C LYS A 1023 44.87 50.07 -36.29
N PHE A 1024 44.30 48.89 -36.52
CA PHE A 1024 44.11 48.34 -37.87
C PHE A 1024 43.16 49.18 -38.72
N ASP A 1025 42.06 49.66 -38.13
CA ASP A 1025 41.03 50.42 -38.83
C ASP A 1025 41.23 51.95 -38.77
N ASP A 1026 42.29 52.41 -38.09
CA ASP A 1026 42.59 53.83 -37.93
C ASP A 1026 42.88 54.49 -39.29
N PHE A 1027 42.44 55.75 -39.43
CA PHE A 1027 42.65 56.50 -40.66
C PHE A 1027 44.10 57.02 -40.72
N VAL A 1028 44.87 56.58 -41.72
CA VAL A 1028 46.19 57.13 -42.02
C VAL A 1028 46.02 58.19 -43.14
N PRO A 1029 46.28 59.48 -42.88
CA PRO A 1029 46.21 60.51 -43.91
C PRO A 1029 47.26 60.23 -45.00
N GLU A 1030 46.87 60.28 -46.28
CA GLU A 1030 47.85 60.24 -47.36
C GLU A 1030 48.77 61.48 -47.29
N VAL A 1031 50.08 61.23 -47.32
CA VAL A 1031 51.09 62.29 -47.39
C VAL A 1031 50.92 63.05 -48.72
N PRO A 1032 50.76 64.39 -48.70
CA PRO A 1032 50.57 65.16 -49.93
C PRO A 1032 51.78 65.01 -50.87
N LYS A 1033 51.57 64.53 -52.09
CA LYS A 1033 52.57 64.67 -53.17
C LYS A 1033 52.70 66.16 -53.54
N PRO A 1034 53.92 66.70 -53.75
CA PRO A 1034 54.12 68.13 -53.99
C PRO A 1034 53.51 68.57 -55.32
N ALA A 1035 52.72 69.65 -55.26
CA ALA A 1035 52.06 70.29 -56.39
C ALA A 1035 53.04 71.11 -57.24
N VAL A 1036 52.94 70.98 -58.56
CA VAL A 1036 53.57 71.88 -59.54
C VAL A 1036 52.71 73.13 -59.65
N SER A 1037 53.35 74.28 -59.50
CA SER A 1037 52.79 75.62 -59.53
C SER A 1037 52.34 76.04 -60.93
N THR A 1038 51.11 76.54 -61.06
CA THR A 1038 50.81 77.64 -61.99
C THR A 1038 49.82 78.62 -61.35
N THR A 1039 50.19 79.88 -61.54
CA THR A 1039 49.69 81.13 -60.96
C THR A 1039 48.24 81.45 -61.28
N ALA A 1040 47.57 82.01 -60.27
CA ALA A 1040 46.24 82.60 -60.35
C ALA A 1040 46.28 84.02 -60.94
N VAL A 1041 45.24 84.38 -61.71
CA VAL A 1041 44.76 85.76 -61.86
C VAL A 1041 43.25 85.76 -61.63
N ALA A 1042 42.79 86.76 -60.89
CA ALA A 1042 41.49 86.86 -60.27
C ALA A 1042 40.46 87.66 -61.08
N ALA A 1043 39.20 87.58 -60.59
CA ALA A 1043 38.11 88.56 -60.67
C ALA A 1043 37.05 88.35 -61.79
N PRO A 1044 35.86 89.00 -61.72
CA PRO A 1044 34.66 88.39 -61.11
C PRO A 1044 33.35 88.56 -61.93
N ALA A 1045 32.30 87.86 -61.46
CA ALA A 1045 30.87 88.20 -61.42
C ALA A 1045 30.06 88.61 -62.69
N ALA A 1046 28.87 87.97 -62.73
CA ALA A 1046 27.56 88.43 -63.24
C ALA A 1046 27.26 88.41 -64.75
N GLY A 1047 26.05 87.94 -65.09
CA GLY A 1047 25.38 88.33 -66.34
C GLY A 1047 24.49 87.27 -66.98
N SER A 1048 23.19 87.49 -66.86
CA SER A 1048 22.03 86.84 -67.52
C SER A 1048 22.06 86.65 -69.04
N GLY A 1049 21.32 85.65 -69.54
CA GLY A 1049 20.41 85.83 -70.69
C GLY A 1049 20.43 84.76 -71.80
N GLY A 1050 19.23 84.34 -72.23
CA GLY A 1050 18.94 84.03 -73.65
C GLY A 1050 18.88 82.57 -74.08
N ALA A 1051 17.70 82.13 -74.54
CA ALA A 1051 17.37 80.83 -75.14
C ALA A 1051 17.78 80.73 -76.65
N PRO A 1052 17.35 79.70 -77.41
CA PRO A 1052 18.00 78.41 -77.58
C PRO A 1052 18.51 78.18 -79.03
N SER A 1053 19.41 77.23 -79.23
CA SER A 1053 19.79 76.74 -80.56
C SER A 1053 19.78 75.20 -80.61
N GLN A 1054 19.02 74.68 -81.57
CA GLN A 1054 18.94 73.26 -81.96
C GLN A 1054 20.33 72.73 -82.37
N LEU A 1055 20.62 71.49 -81.96
CA LEU A 1055 21.77 70.71 -82.41
C LEU A 1055 21.31 69.50 -83.21
N VAL A 1056 21.89 69.39 -84.41
CA VAL A 1056 21.81 68.25 -85.33
C VAL A 1056 22.66 67.11 -84.78
N VAL A 1057 22.11 65.89 -84.82
CA VAL A 1057 22.75 64.64 -84.36
C VAL A 1057 23.73 64.12 -85.42
N SER A 1058 24.91 63.66 -84.99
CA SER A 1058 25.96 63.11 -85.86
C SER A 1058 25.83 61.59 -86.07
N ASP A 1059 26.33 61.12 -87.24
CA ASP A 1059 26.30 59.73 -87.73
C ASP A 1059 26.92 58.67 -86.79
N GLU A 1060 27.65 59.10 -85.76
CA GLU A 1060 28.22 58.23 -84.71
C GLU A 1060 27.11 57.56 -83.85
N LEU A 1061 25.98 58.25 -83.66
CA LEU A 1061 24.85 57.72 -82.89
C LEU A 1061 24.13 56.59 -83.66
N ASN A 1062 24.09 56.66 -84.98
CA ASN A 1062 23.47 55.64 -85.83
C ASN A 1062 24.27 54.33 -85.84
N GLN A 1063 25.60 54.40 -85.81
CA GLN A 1063 26.43 53.19 -85.68
C GLN A 1063 26.29 52.52 -84.31
N ARG A 1064 26.14 53.30 -83.23
CA ARG A 1064 25.89 52.74 -81.88
C ARG A 1064 24.50 52.12 -81.75
N LEU A 1065 23.49 52.70 -82.38
CA LEU A 1065 22.13 52.14 -82.39
C LEU A 1065 22.07 50.82 -83.17
N MET A 1066 22.74 50.70 -84.32
CA MET A 1066 22.83 49.43 -85.07
C MET A 1066 23.61 48.33 -84.33
N SER A 1067 24.58 48.71 -83.49
CA SER A 1067 25.29 47.75 -82.60
C SER A 1067 24.38 47.24 -81.47
N ILE A 1068 23.55 48.11 -80.91
CA ILE A 1068 22.63 47.76 -79.81
C ILE A 1068 21.47 46.90 -80.33
N GLU A 1069 20.98 47.17 -81.54
CA GLU A 1069 19.92 46.39 -82.19
C GLU A 1069 20.38 44.97 -82.58
N ASN A 1070 21.65 44.82 -83.00
CA ASN A 1070 22.28 43.51 -83.21
C ASN A 1070 22.54 42.74 -81.91
N SER A 1071 22.79 43.42 -80.79
CA SER A 1071 22.95 42.78 -79.47
C SER A 1071 21.60 42.39 -78.86
N LEU A 1072 20.56 43.21 -79.03
CA LEU A 1072 19.20 42.93 -78.57
C LEU A 1072 18.54 41.79 -79.35
N SER A 1073 18.76 41.70 -80.67
CA SER A 1073 18.28 40.56 -81.47
C SER A 1073 18.96 39.25 -81.06
N ARG A 1074 20.26 39.24 -80.74
CA ARG A 1074 20.95 38.05 -80.18
C ARG A 1074 20.43 37.63 -78.81
N LEU A 1075 20.11 38.58 -77.93
CA LEU A 1075 19.51 38.30 -76.62
C LEU A 1075 18.08 37.77 -76.73
N ALA A 1076 17.29 38.29 -77.68
CA ALA A 1076 15.95 37.78 -77.97
C ALA A 1076 15.99 36.34 -78.52
N THR A 1077 16.92 36.01 -79.43
CA THR A 1077 17.06 34.63 -79.94
C THR A 1077 17.59 33.67 -78.86
N SER A 1078 18.45 34.14 -77.94
CA SER A 1078 18.94 33.35 -76.81
C SER A 1078 17.85 33.07 -75.76
N MET A 1079 16.93 34.01 -75.52
CA MET A 1079 15.79 33.80 -74.62
C MET A 1079 14.74 32.87 -75.25
N GLU A 1080 14.48 32.97 -76.55
CA GLU A 1080 13.53 32.08 -77.24
C GLU A 1080 14.05 30.63 -77.37
N GLN A 1081 15.36 30.41 -77.47
CA GLN A 1081 15.94 29.05 -77.43
C GLN A 1081 16.05 28.43 -76.02
N GLN A 1082 16.07 29.23 -74.94
CA GLN A 1082 16.04 28.70 -73.57
C GLN A 1082 14.63 28.48 -73.01
N LEU A 1083 13.59 29.03 -73.65
CA LEU A 1083 12.19 28.89 -73.21
C LEU A 1083 11.43 27.73 -73.88
N VAL A 1084 12.01 27.03 -74.86
CA VAL A 1084 11.32 25.94 -75.60
C VAL A 1084 11.86 24.53 -75.33
N ASP A 1085 13.00 24.32 -74.65
CA ASP A 1085 13.42 22.97 -74.27
C ASP A 1085 13.97 22.86 -72.84
N ASN A 1086 13.43 21.91 -72.09
CA ASN A 1086 13.90 21.34 -70.82
C ASN A 1086 13.53 21.98 -69.47
N SER A 1087 12.25 22.23 -69.20
CA SER A 1087 11.79 22.29 -67.80
C SER A 1087 10.42 21.66 -67.52
N LEU A 1088 9.49 21.64 -68.48
CA LEU A 1088 8.13 21.11 -68.23
C LEU A 1088 7.98 19.59 -68.40
N ALA A 1089 8.79 18.93 -69.25
CA ALA A 1089 8.71 17.47 -69.42
C ALA A 1089 9.42 16.68 -68.30
N ARG A 1090 10.43 17.26 -67.62
CA ARG A 1090 11.10 16.65 -66.47
C ARG A 1090 10.34 16.83 -65.16
N LEU A 1091 9.61 17.94 -65.00
CA LEU A 1091 8.74 18.16 -63.84
C LEU A 1091 7.49 17.26 -63.86
N ALA A 1092 6.92 16.99 -65.04
CA ALA A 1092 5.80 16.06 -65.17
C ALA A 1092 6.21 14.60 -64.86
N ALA A 1093 7.38 14.15 -65.33
CA ALA A 1093 7.89 12.80 -65.03
C ALA A 1093 8.36 12.63 -63.57
N SER A 1094 8.89 13.69 -62.95
CA SER A 1094 9.29 13.65 -61.53
C SER A 1094 8.09 13.67 -60.56
N MET A 1095 6.97 14.30 -60.95
CA MET A 1095 5.74 14.30 -60.15
C MET A 1095 4.98 12.96 -60.22
N GLU A 1096 4.99 12.27 -61.36
CA GLU A 1096 4.38 10.93 -61.46
C GLU A 1096 5.19 9.84 -60.73
N GLN A 1097 6.51 10.02 -60.59
CA GLN A 1097 7.36 9.07 -59.86
C GLN A 1097 7.38 9.29 -58.33
N GLN A 1098 6.99 10.47 -57.85
CA GLN A 1098 6.79 10.74 -56.40
C GLN A 1098 5.36 10.45 -55.90
N LEU A 1099 4.40 10.22 -56.80
CA LEU A 1099 3.02 9.84 -56.45
C LEU A 1099 2.81 8.32 -56.28
N ALA A 1100 3.87 7.52 -56.36
CA ALA A 1100 3.81 6.07 -56.24
C ALA A 1100 4.48 5.47 -54.98
N ASP A 1101 4.92 6.28 -54.00
CA ASP A 1101 5.59 5.77 -52.80
C ASP A 1101 4.87 6.13 -51.47
N ASN A 1102 3.83 5.36 -51.20
CA ASN A 1102 3.39 4.79 -49.92
C ASN A 1102 3.79 5.46 -48.57
N SER A 1103 3.44 6.73 -48.36
CA SER A 1103 3.46 7.37 -47.03
C SER A 1103 2.10 7.77 -46.46
N LEU A 1104 1.02 7.68 -47.26
CA LEU A 1104 -0.35 8.02 -46.83
C LEU A 1104 -1.14 6.82 -46.28
N SER A 1105 -0.78 5.59 -46.65
CA SER A 1105 -1.42 4.38 -46.13
C SER A 1105 -1.10 4.12 -44.65
N ARG A 1106 0.13 4.41 -44.19
CA ARG A 1106 0.55 4.26 -42.78
C ARG A 1106 -0.06 5.31 -41.85
N LEU A 1107 -0.34 6.51 -42.35
CA LEU A 1107 -1.01 7.57 -41.60
C LEU A 1107 -2.51 7.29 -41.44
N ALA A 1108 -3.17 6.73 -42.46
CA ALA A 1108 -4.56 6.30 -42.37
C ALA A 1108 -4.77 5.17 -41.35
N THR A 1109 -3.90 4.15 -41.33
CA THR A 1109 -3.99 3.04 -40.36
C THR A 1109 -3.70 3.50 -38.92
N SER A 1110 -2.80 4.47 -38.74
CA SER A 1110 -2.48 5.02 -37.41
C SER A 1110 -3.60 5.90 -36.85
N ILE A 1111 -4.35 6.60 -37.73
CA ILE A 1111 -5.51 7.40 -37.33
C ILE A 1111 -6.73 6.53 -37.03
N GLU A 1112 -6.96 5.44 -37.79
CA GLU A 1112 -8.01 4.46 -37.47
C GLU A 1112 -7.74 3.73 -36.15
N GLN A 1113 -6.49 3.36 -35.85
CA GLN A 1113 -6.11 2.79 -34.55
C GLN A 1113 -6.30 3.79 -33.39
N LEU A 1114 -6.02 5.08 -33.61
CA LEU A 1114 -6.25 6.12 -32.60
C LEU A 1114 -7.76 6.33 -32.34
N VAL A 1115 -8.59 6.22 -33.37
CA VAL A 1115 -10.06 6.36 -33.27
C VAL A 1115 -10.71 5.14 -32.60
N GLU A 1116 -10.19 3.92 -32.79
CA GLU A 1116 -10.65 2.76 -32.01
C GLU A 1116 -10.23 2.80 -30.53
N ILE A 1117 -9.00 3.25 -30.24
CA ILE A 1117 -8.52 3.42 -28.86
C ILE A 1117 -9.33 4.49 -28.11
N LEU A 1118 -9.81 5.53 -28.82
CA LEU A 1118 -10.69 6.56 -28.26
C LEU A 1118 -12.17 6.16 -28.18
N LYS A 1119 -12.58 5.07 -28.84
CA LYS A 1119 -13.94 4.49 -28.69
C LYS A 1119 -14.01 3.38 -27.65
N ALA A 1120 -12.86 2.83 -27.22
CA ALA A 1120 -12.75 1.81 -26.17
C ALA A 1120 -12.35 2.37 -24.79
N LYS A 1121 -12.27 3.70 -24.66
CA LYS A 1121 -12.31 4.46 -23.40
C LYS A 1121 -13.64 5.21 -23.34
#